data_AF-A0A2T4DHH0-F1
#
_entry.id   AF-A0A2T4DHH0-F1
#
_cell.length_a   1.000
_cell.length_b   1.000
_cell.length_c   1.000
_cell.angle_alpha   90.00
_cell.angle_beta   90.00
_cell.angle_gamma   90.00
#
_symmetry.space_group_name_H-M   'P 1'
#
loop_
_entity.id
_entity.type
_entity.pdbx_description
1 polymer ?
#
loop_
_entity_poly.entity_id
_entity_poly.type
_entity_poly.pdbx_seq_one_letter_code
_entity_poly.pdbx_strand_id
1 'polypeptide(L)'
;MYLKKYQIRVVNELKHFFQTAKTQKTAIEAAAKVLPENMRNNLNYVQSTFDTIGKPYLDNCRNGLGQYYPRTSLKVPTGGGKTILAVEAIREYQTLFAERKTGLVVWIVPKETIYTQTVDRLRDKSHPYRQLLDQASGGKTIIKEKGQKLSLQDIEENLVVLFIMIQSISRANNSEALKVFQDSGGYDSFFPQDNRYDLHGQWLKEVPNLDSMWVNGDQAQLVTSLGNAVRVSKPLIIIDEIHRVFTPTAKATIDNLNPEMVLGLSATPKEGMNLLSTVTGLELKDEEMVKLDLHIRPPASGSDNDWKGMISQIKEHREQLEQKAIEYRQNTGEYIRPITLIQVERTGKDQRGKGFVHSEDVKEHLIEMGVNPDEVAIKSSAQNDIENIDLFAPECPIRFIITKEALSEGWDCSFAYTLGIIPNTASNTGVTQLIGRILRQPRAKKTGIPLLDESYVYYCKGDTRSLLDRVIAGFKEEGLGDLVSKMKVQGQDTVNPSKNVSIKDEFKKYEYAFYLPVWLMVNKEKKSKRRFSYDFDIRPLIDFQSYKISDELLARITSSLSEENKEQKAFTVTIDDKSQTAIAEEKLESRFKGFISKGYMTRRFSEVIDNSFLARRICNETVDTLMEKVGEQKFAEHFSYITSLVTKDLKENRQKQEEEIFLNHLKNDNLELAVSDDKSIGYRIPTTDTITTTSIPNTYTKNLYSDVEVTTMNGLEKSVASILENQTKLLWWFRNRVGKNWYAIQGWHEHKIRPDFIAAKKKDDDTIEVIYIIESKGEHLAGNPDTIYKKKVMDEMTRLKKNGKMVAYQTQFDFGTLNESVEAYLIEEKKEQEELKRLMN
;
A
#
# COMPACT_ATOMS: atom_id res chain seq x y z
N MET A 1 18.58 -29.92 15.45
CA MET A 1 18.06 -28.53 15.54
C MET A 1 17.92 -28.21 17.01
N TYR A 2 18.50 -27.10 17.49
CA TYR A 2 18.37 -26.67 18.88
C TYR A 2 17.39 -25.49 18.92
N LEU A 3 16.43 -25.52 19.84
CA LEU A 3 15.54 -24.40 20.09
C LEU A 3 16.34 -23.22 20.65
N LYS A 4 16.02 -22.00 20.21
CA LYS A 4 16.56 -20.75 20.75
C LYS A 4 16.02 -20.51 22.17
N LYS A 5 16.65 -19.63 22.98
CA LYS A 5 16.26 -19.43 24.39
C LYS A 5 14.81 -18.97 24.54
N TYR A 6 14.35 -18.02 23.72
CA TYR A 6 12.95 -17.60 23.75
C TYR A 6 12.02 -18.73 23.32
N GLN A 7 12.43 -19.58 22.36
CA GLN A 7 11.62 -20.72 21.93
C GLN A 7 11.48 -21.74 23.07
N ILE A 8 12.55 -22.00 23.82
CA ILE A 8 12.51 -22.85 25.03
C ILE A 8 11.55 -22.25 26.06
N ARG A 9 11.61 -20.94 26.31
CA ARG A 9 10.66 -20.25 27.21
C ARG A 9 9.22 -20.44 26.75
N VAL A 10 8.92 -20.17 25.47
CA VAL A 10 7.57 -20.32 24.90
C VAL A 10 7.07 -21.76 25.02
N VAL A 11 7.93 -22.75 24.73
CA VAL A 11 7.59 -24.17 24.89
C VAL A 11 7.33 -24.51 26.36
N ASN A 12 8.10 -23.97 27.31
CA ASN A 12 7.85 -24.19 28.73
C ASN A 12 6.53 -23.56 29.20
N GLU A 13 6.18 -22.38 28.70
CA GLU A 13 4.88 -21.75 28.96
C GLU A 13 3.71 -22.59 28.38
N LEU A 14 3.88 -23.17 27.18
CA LEU A 14 2.93 -24.14 26.60
C LEU A 14 2.80 -25.39 27.46
N LYS A 15 3.91 -25.98 27.92
CA LYS A 15 3.91 -27.15 28.82
C LYS A 15 3.13 -26.87 30.09
N HIS A 16 3.42 -25.75 30.74
CA HIS A 16 2.74 -25.34 31.96
C HIS A 16 1.24 -25.13 31.73
N PHE A 17 0.87 -24.49 30.62
CA PHE A 17 -0.52 -24.33 30.22
C PHE A 17 -1.23 -25.67 30.01
N PHE A 18 -0.65 -26.60 29.24
CA PHE A 18 -1.26 -27.90 28.96
C PHE A 18 -1.44 -28.76 30.21
N GLN A 19 -0.43 -28.82 31.08
CA GLN A 19 -0.52 -29.54 32.36
C GLN A 19 -1.61 -28.96 33.27
N THR A 20 -1.67 -27.63 33.37
CA THR A 20 -2.67 -26.94 34.18
C THR A 20 -4.07 -27.17 33.61
N ALA A 21 -4.24 -27.00 32.29
CA ALA A 21 -5.50 -27.24 31.60
C ALA A 21 -6.00 -28.66 31.81
N LYS A 22 -5.12 -29.66 31.72
CA LYS A 22 -5.46 -31.07 31.97
C LYS A 22 -5.90 -31.31 33.41
N THR A 23 -5.15 -30.77 34.37
CA THR A 23 -5.47 -30.90 35.79
C THR A 23 -6.84 -30.30 36.10
N GLN A 24 -7.10 -29.08 35.62
CA GLN A 24 -8.37 -28.40 35.82
C GLN A 24 -9.52 -29.10 35.10
N LYS A 25 -9.31 -29.56 33.86
CA LYS A 25 -10.31 -30.33 33.10
C LYS A 25 -10.69 -31.61 33.82
N THR A 26 -9.71 -32.38 34.31
CA THR A 26 -9.94 -33.63 35.05
C THR A 26 -10.70 -33.39 36.36
N ALA A 27 -10.33 -32.34 37.10
CA ALA A 27 -11.01 -31.96 38.34
C ALA A 27 -12.48 -31.57 38.09
N ILE A 28 -12.73 -30.80 37.04
CA ILE A 28 -14.08 -30.38 36.65
C ILE A 28 -14.92 -31.54 36.10
N GLU A 29 -14.34 -32.43 35.29
CA GLU A 29 -15.03 -33.63 34.81
C GLU A 29 -15.41 -34.57 35.96
N ALA A 30 -14.55 -34.71 36.97
CA ALA A 30 -14.86 -35.45 38.20
C ALA A 30 -16.01 -34.78 38.98
N ALA A 31 -15.99 -33.46 39.13
CA ALA A 31 -17.06 -32.70 39.79
C ALA A 31 -18.39 -32.78 39.03
N ALA A 32 -18.36 -32.71 37.70
CA ALA A 32 -19.54 -32.76 36.84
C ALA A 32 -20.30 -34.08 36.96
N LYS A 33 -19.62 -35.20 37.23
CA LYS A 33 -20.27 -36.51 37.48
C LYS A 33 -21.13 -36.52 38.75
N VAL A 34 -20.82 -35.67 39.72
CA VAL A 34 -21.50 -35.62 41.03
C VAL A 34 -22.57 -34.51 41.06
N LEU A 35 -22.39 -33.44 40.28
CA LEU A 35 -23.30 -32.29 40.28
C LEU A 35 -24.57 -32.56 39.44
N PRO A 36 -25.75 -32.02 39.83
CA PRO A 36 -26.97 -32.00 39.02
C PRO A 36 -26.76 -31.29 37.68
N GLU A 37 -27.49 -31.73 36.65
CA GLU A 37 -27.29 -31.32 35.25
C GLU A 37 -27.38 -29.79 35.02
N ASN A 38 -28.25 -29.12 35.76
CA ASN A 38 -28.41 -27.66 35.72
C ASN A 38 -27.19 -26.87 36.26
N MET A 39 -26.30 -27.49 37.05
CA MET A 39 -25.08 -26.86 37.57
C MET A 39 -23.83 -27.17 36.74
N ARG A 40 -23.89 -28.15 35.83
CA ARG A 40 -22.75 -28.57 35.00
C ARG A 40 -22.35 -27.50 33.97
N ASN A 41 -23.31 -26.72 33.48
CA ASN A 41 -23.10 -25.70 32.44
C ASN A 41 -22.27 -24.47 32.86
N ASN A 42 -22.03 -24.30 34.17
CA ASN A 42 -21.24 -23.20 34.73
C ASN A 42 -19.77 -23.58 34.98
N LEU A 43 -19.39 -24.84 34.80
CA LEU A 43 -18.03 -25.31 35.06
C LEU A 43 -17.12 -24.97 33.88
N ASN A 44 -16.25 -23.98 34.08
CA ASN A 44 -15.32 -23.50 33.06
C ASN A 44 -13.86 -23.77 33.49
N TYR A 45 -13.32 -24.92 33.10
CA TYR A 45 -11.94 -25.27 33.46
C TYR A 45 -10.93 -24.34 32.79
N VAL A 46 -11.30 -23.71 31.67
CA VAL A 46 -10.44 -22.79 30.94
C VAL A 46 -10.22 -21.52 31.75
N GLN A 47 -11.28 -20.94 32.34
CA GLN A 47 -11.15 -19.81 33.27
C GLN A 47 -10.20 -20.16 34.42
N SER A 48 -10.43 -21.29 35.10
CA SER A 48 -9.56 -21.74 36.20
C SER A 48 -8.12 -21.97 35.77
N THR A 49 -7.90 -22.41 34.53
CA THR A 49 -6.56 -22.57 33.95
C THR A 49 -5.87 -21.22 33.81
N PHE A 50 -6.54 -20.22 33.21
CA PHE A 50 -6.02 -18.88 33.01
C PHE A 50 -5.75 -18.15 34.34
N ASP A 51 -6.65 -18.31 35.31
CA ASP A 51 -6.48 -17.77 36.67
C ASP A 51 -5.24 -18.36 37.35
N THR A 52 -5.05 -19.68 37.24
CA THR A 52 -3.91 -20.39 37.85
C THR A 52 -2.57 -19.93 37.26
N ILE A 53 -2.51 -19.72 35.95
CA ILE A 53 -1.27 -19.26 35.29
C ILE A 53 -1.10 -17.72 35.32
N GLY A 54 -2.03 -17.00 35.95
CA GLY A 54 -1.98 -15.54 36.09
C GLY A 54 -2.09 -14.78 34.77
N LYS A 55 -2.89 -15.27 33.81
CA LYS A 55 -3.10 -14.60 32.51
C LYS A 55 -4.56 -14.21 32.29
N PRO A 56 -4.83 -13.10 31.58
CA PRO A 56 -6.21 -12.69 31.30
C PRO A 56 -6.90 -13.66 30.35
N TYR A 57 -8.15 -14.00 30.67
CA TYR A 57 -9.05 -14.76 29.80
C TYR A 57 -10.07 -13.80 29.17
N LEU A 58 -9.76 -13.32 27.97
CA LEU A 58 -10.50 -12.30 27.24
C LEU A 58 -11.49 -12.91 26.24
N ASP A 59 -11.16 -14.05 25.65
CA ASP A 59 -11.97 -14.70 24.62
C ASP A 59 -12.62 -15.97 25.17
N ASN A 60 -13.84 -15.79 25.68
CA ASN A 60 -14.62 -16.86 26.28
C ASN A 60 -15.44 -17.62 25.23
N CYS A 61 -14.94 -18.79 24.81
CA CYS A 61 -15.54 -19.56 23.72
C CYS A 61 -16.02 -20.94 24.15
N ARG A 62 -17.05 -21.42 23.44
CA ARG A 62 -17.62 -22.76 23.58
C ARG A 62 -17.62 -23.42 22.22
N ASN A 63 -17.38 -24.72 22.19
CA ASN A 63 -17.45 -25.49 20.97
C ASN A 63 -18.93 -25.78 20.59
N GLY A 64 -19.15 -26.44 19.45
CA GLY A 64 -20.50 -26.80 18.97
C GLY A 64 -21.28 -27.76 19.88
N LEU A 65 -20.64 -28.35 20.90
CA LEU A 65 -21.27 -29.13 21.97
C LEU A 65 -21.64 -28.28 23.20
N GLY A 66 -21.38 -26.98 23.16
CA GLY A 66 -21.59 -26.07 24.29
C GLY A 66 -20.55 -26.17 25.41
N GLN A 67 -19.45 -26.90 25.18
CA GLN A 67 -18.37 -27.09 26.16
C GLN A 67 -17.32 -25.99 26.02
N TYR A 68 -16.81 -25.50 27.15
CA TYR A 68 -15.67 -24.57 27.14
C TYR A 68 -14.42 -25.25 26.62
N TYR A 69 -13.69 -24.55 25.75
CA TYR A 69 -12.40 -25.01 25.26
C TYR A 69 -11.42 -23.84 25.17
N PRO A 70 -10.11 -24.08 25.31
CA PRO A 70 -9.12 -23.03 25.21
C PRO A 70 -8.84 -22.64 23.75
N ARG A 71 -9.10 -21.38 23.43
CA ARG A 71 -8.56 -20.70 22.23
C ARG A 71 -7.49 -19.72 22.67
N THR A 72 -6.23 -20.07 22.46
CA THR A 72 -5.05 -19.30 22.91
C THR A 72 -4.21 -18.85 21.73
N SER A 73 -3.33 -17.88 21.93
CA SER A 73 -2.47 -17.34 20.88
C SER A 73 -1.06 -17.04 21.36
N LEU A 74 -0.09 -17.26 20.49
CA LEU A 74 1.30 -16.87 20.66
C LEU A 74 1.58 -15.67 19.77
N LYS A 75 2.03 -14.56 20.37
CA LYS A 75 2.60 -13.46 19.61
C LYS A 75 4.04 -13.84 19.24
N VAL A 76 4.28 -14.07 17.96
CA VAL A 76 5.59 -14.44 17.42
C VAL A 76 5.85 -13.56 16.19
N PRO A 77 6.88 -12.70 16.19
CA PRO A 77 7.21 -11.88 15.03
C PRO A 77 7.53 -12.75 13.80
N THR A 78 7.39 -12.18 12.61
CA THR A 78 7.66 -12.93 11.40
C THR A 78 9.14 -13.32 11.33
N GLY A 79 9.43 -14.58 10.96
CA GLY A 79 10.78 -15.13 11.03
C GLY A 79 11.16 -15.71 12.40
N GLY A 80 10.37 -15.49 13.46
CA GLY A 80 10.59 -16.06 14.80
C GLY A 80 10.27 -17.55 14.97
N GLY A 81 10.20 -18.31 13.87
CA GLY A 81 10.00 -19.76 13.93
C GLY A 81 8.59 -20.19 14.34
N LYS A 82 7.53 -19.60 13.75
CA LYS A 82 6.13 -20.01 14.02
C LYS A 82 5.90 -21.50 13.78
N THR A 83 6.41 -22.04 12.68
CA THR A 83 6.24 -23.46 12.31
C THR A 83 6.88 -24.41 13.32
N ILE A 84 8.09 -24.10 13.83
CA ILE A 84 8.72 -24.95 14.85
C ILE A 84 7.95 -24.89 16.17
N LEU A 85 7.46 -23.71 16.57
CA LEU A 85 6.63 -23.56 17.77
C LEU A 85 5.28 -24.29 17.62
N ALA A 86 4.69 -24.32 16.43
CA ALA A 86 3.49 -25.09 16.13
C ALA A 86 3.72 -26.60 16.30
N VAL A 87 4.82 -27.11 15.73
CA VAL A 87 5.20 -28.53 15.82
C VAL A 87 5.48 -28.94 17.28
N GLU A 88 6.23 -28.12 18.00
CA GLU A 88 6.47 -28.30 19.43
C GLU A 88 5.16 -28.27 20.22
N ALA A 89 4.24 -27.34 19.92
CA ALA A 89 2.95 -27.30 20.59
C ALA A 89 2.10 -28.57 20.33
N ILE A 90 2.12 -29.12 19.12
CA ILE A 90 1.47 -30.40 18.82
C ILE A 90 2.09 -31.52 19.67
N ARG A 91 3.42 -31.59 19.74
CA ARG A 91 4.14 -32.59 20.53
C ARG A 91 3.77 -32.52 22.01
N GLU A 92 3.80 -31.31 22.57
CA GLU A 92 3.50 -31.09 23.98
C GLU A 92 2.01 -31.30 24.30
N TYR A 93 1.09 -30.89 23.42
CA TYR A 93 -0.34 -31.16 23.59
C TYR A 93 -0.61 -32.67 23.62
N GLN A 94 -0.04 -33.44 22.69
CA GLN A 94 -0.25 -34.89 22.63
C GLN A 94 0.33 -35.61 23.86
N THR A 95 1.45 -35.11 24.38
CA THR A 95 2.12 -35.70 25.54
C THR A 95 1.46 -35.33 26.87
N LEU A 96 1.06 -34.07 27.06
CA LEU A 96 0.71 -33.52 28.38
C LEU A 96 -0.79 -33.30 28.59
N PHE A 97 -1.56 -33.06 27.51
CA PHE A 97 -2.99 -32.78 27.62
C PHE A 97 -3.83 -33.94 27.12
N ALA A 98 -3.62 -34.34 25.86
CA ALA A 98 -4.39 -35.41 25.23
C ALA A 98 -3.94 -36.81 25.67
N GLU A 99 -2.67 -36.94 26.09
CA GLU A 99 -2.05 -38.20 26.58
C GLU A 99 -2.21 -39.37 25.60
N ARG A 100 -2.10 -39.07 24.30
CA ARG A 100 -2.28 -40.04 23.21
C ARG A 100 -1.28 -39.79 22.08
N LYS A 101 -0.92 -40.86 21.36
CA LYS A 101 -0.01 -40.81 20.20
C LYS A 101 -0.72 -40.58 18.86
N THR A 102 -2.04 -40.68 18.85
CA THR A 102 -2.89 -40.67 17.67
C THR A 102 -3.94 -39.57 17.78
N GLY A 103 -4.68 -39.30 16.70
CA GLY A 103 -5.69 -38.25 16.67
C GLY A 103 -5.51 -37.27 15.52
N LEU A 104 -6.44 -36.31 15.43
CA LEU A 104 -6.51 -35.33 14.34
C LEU A 104 -6.00 -33.96 14.80
N VAL A 105 -5.04 -33.44 14.06
CA VAL A 105 -4.61 -32.04 14.11
C VAL A 105 -5.07 -31.36 12.83
N VAL A 106 -5.85 -30.29 12.94
CA VAL A 106 -6.23 -29.45 11.80
C VAL A 106 -5.33 -28.22 11.79
N TRP A 107 -4.49 -28.09 10.78
CA TRP A 107 -3.59 -26.95 10.62
C TRP A 107 -4.12 -26.01 9.53
N ILE A 108 -4.56 -24.83 9.95
CA ILE A 108 -5.12 -23.79 9.09
C ILE A 108 -4.04 -22.78 8.74
N VAL A 109 -3.83 -22.56 7.44
CA VAL A 109 -2.82 -21.63 6.93
C VAL A 109 -3.43 -20.61 5.97
N PRO A 110 -2.91 -19.37 5.92
CA PRO A 110 -3.61 -18.27 5.25
C PRO A 110 -3.44 -18.20 3.72
N LYS A 111 -2.35 -18.74 3.18
CA LYS A 111 -1.96 -18.59 1.77
C LYS A 111 -1.29 -19.86 1.25
N GLU A 112 -1.39 -20.08 -0.05
CA GLU A 112 -0.94 -21.30 -0.73
C GLU A 112 0.57 -21.55 -0.63
N THR A 113 1.39 -20.52 -0.71
CA THR A 113 2.85 -20.70 -0.61
C THR A 113 3.30 -21.21 0.76
N ILE A 114 2.71 -20.70 1.85
CA ILE A 114 3.00 -21.14 3.22
C ILE A 114 2.52 -22.58 3.41
N TYR A 115 1.37 -22.91 2.81
CA TYR A 115 0.82 -24.25 2.79
C TYR A 115 1.80 -25.25 2.18
N THR A 116 2.20 -25.06 0.92
CA THR A 116 3.07 -26.00 0.19
C THR A 116 4.41 -26.18 0.90
N GLN A 117 5.07 -25.09 1.30
CA GLN A 117 6.36 -25.16 2.00
C GLN A 117 6.29 -25.92 3.32
N THR A 118 5.22 -25.74 4.09
CA THR A 118 5.06 -26.42 5.38
C THR A 118 4.74 -27.90 5.16
N VAL A 119 3.87 -28.21 4.20
CA VAL A 119 3.52 -29.60 3.85
C VAL A 119 4.75 -30.37 3.38
N ASP A 120 5.56 -29.81 2.49
CA ASP A 120 6.77 -30.47 1.97
C ASP A 120 7.77 -30.79 3.09
N ARG A 121 8.02 -29.82 3.99
CA ARG A 121 8.88 -30.00 5.17
C ARG A 121 8.36 -31.04 6.15
N LEU A 122 7.05 -31.26 6.24
CA LEU A 122 6.46 -32.27 7.13
C LEU A 122 6.33 -33.64 6.46
N ARG A 123 6.30 -33.70 5.12
CA ARG A 123 6.35 -34.95 4.36
C ARG A 123 7.74 -35.57 4.35
N ASP A 124 8.77 -34.74 4.28
CA ASP A 124 10.15 -35.18 4.36
C ASP A 124 10.48 -35.76 5.75
N LYS A 125 10.67 -37.08 5.82
CA LYS A 125 11.02 -37.81 7.05
C LYS A 125 12.38 -37.44 7.62
N SER A 126 13.27 -36.88 6.80
CA SER A 126 14.58 -36.41 7.24
C SER A 126 14.52 -35.03 7.87
N HIS A 127 13.46 -34.26 7.59
CA HIS A 127 13.33 -32.90 8.06
C HIS A 127 13.06 -32.86 9.59
N PRO A 128 13.72 -31.95 10.34
CA PRO A 128 13.58 -31.88 11.81
C PRO A 128 12.13 -31.73 12.29
N TYR A 129 11.30 -30.96 11.58
CA TYR A 129 9.88 -30.80 11.94
C TYR A 129 9.11 -32.11 11.92
N ARG A 130 9.35 -32.95 10.91
CA ARG A 130 8.74 -34.27 10.81
C ARG A 130 9.25 -35.20 11.91
N GLN A 131 10.55 -35.18 12.19
CA GLN A 131 11.13 -35.98 13.28
C GLN A 131 10.50 -35.65 14.64
N LEU A 132 10.21 -34.38 14.91
CA LEU A 132 9.55 -33.95 16.15
C LEU A 132 8.10 -34.45 16.27
N LEU A 133 7.34 -34.47 15.17
CA LEU A 133 6.01 -35.07 15.16
C LEU A 133 6.08 -36.59 15.35
N ASP A 134 7.04 -37.25 14.69
CA ASP A 134 7.26 -38.69 14.82
C ASP A 134 7.70 -39.09 16.23
N GLN A 135 8.36 -38.21 16.99
CA GLN A 135 8.64 -38.45 18.42
C GLN A 135 7.35 -38.51 19.26
N ALA A 136 6.35 -37.65 18.98
CA ALA A 136 5.06 -37.71 19.67
C ALA A 136 4.22 -38.91 19.23
N SER A 137 4.21 -39.24 17.94
CA SER A 137 3.36 -40.31 17.40
C SER A 137 3.98 -41.71 17.49
N GLY A 138 5.27 -41.82 17.81
CA GLY A 138 6.02 -43.07 17.73
C GLY A 138 6.29 -43.52 16.29
N GLY A 139 6.55 -42.56 15.38
CA GLY A 139 6.83 -42.80 13.97
C GLY A 139 5.58 -42.93 13.07
N LYS A 140 4.38 -42.78 13.65
CA LYS A 140 3.09 -42.94 12.97
C LYS A 140 2.43 -41.59 12.68
N THR A 141 3.05 -40.80 11.81
CA THR A 141 2.52 -39.49 11.38
C THR A 141 2.09 -39.51 9.92
N ILE A 142 0.86 -39.05 9.66
CA ILE A 142 0.29 -38.90 8.33
C ILE A 142 0.01 -37.41 8.06
N ILE A 143 0.50 -36.90 6.94
CA ILE A 143 0.22 -35.54 6.48
C ILE A 143 -0.84 -35.60 5.37
N LYS A 144 -2.01 -35.01 5.62
CA LYS A 144 -3.12 -34.98 4.66
C LYS A 144 -3.41 -33.55 4.22
N GLU A 145 -3.82 -33.43 2.97
CA GLU A 145 -4.32 -32.18 2.37
C GLU A 145 -5.83 -32.29 2.12
N LYS A 146 -6.50 -31.15 1.97
CA LYS A 146 -7.91 -31.11 1.59
C LYS A 146 -8.13 -31.86 0.27
N GLY A 147 -9.14 -32.72 0.22
CA GLY A 147 -9.48 -33.53 -0.96
C GLY A 147 -8.85 -34.93 -0.96
N GLN A 148 -7.93 -35.21 -0.02
CA GLN A 148 -7.43 -36.55 0.20
C GLN A 148 -8.36 -37.35 1.12
N LYS A 149 -8.51 -38.65 0.85
CA LYS A 149 -9.30 -39.57 1.68
C LYS A 149 -8.78 -39.57 3.13
N LEU A 150 -9.70 -39.44 4.09
CA LEU A 150 -9.45 -39.54 5.52
C LEU A 150 -10.41 -40.58 6.08
N SER A 151 -9.88 -41.61 6.74
CA SER A 151 -10.67 -42.65 7.39
C SER A 151 -10.60 -42.54 8.92
N LEU A 152 -11.54 -43.18 9.62
CA LEU A 152 -11.52 -43.26 11.08
C LEU A 152 -10.28 -44.02 11.57
N GLN A 153 -9.92 -45.10 10.88
CA GLN A 153 -8.73 -45.90 11.17
C GLN A 153 -7.44 -45.07 11.05
N ASP A 154 -7.35 -44.15 10.07
CA ASP A 154 -6.18 -43.26 9.95
C ASP A 154 -5.95 -42.48 11.25
N ILE A 155 -7.02 -41.96 11.86
CA ILE A 155 -6.98 -41.14 13.07
C ILE A 155 -6.75 -42.00 14.33
N GLU A 156 -7.33 -43.20 14.39
CA GLU A 156 -7.17 -44.10 15.53
C GLU A 156 -5.75 -44.67 15.63
N GLU A 157 -5.11 -44.94 14.49
CA GLU A 157 -3.79 -45.57 14.45
C GLU A 157 -2.61 -44.59 14.29
N ASN A 158 -2.88 -43.36 13.84
CA ASN A 158 -1.83 -42.39 13.50
C ASN A 158 -2.13 -40.98 14.06
N LEU A 159 -1.07 -40.18 14.16
CA LEU A 159 -1.19 -38.74 14.26
C LEU A 159 -1.42 -38.16 12.86
N VAL A 160 -2.64 -37.71 12.59
CA VAL A 160 -3.01 -37.12 11.31
C VAL A 160 -2.92 -35.60 11.42
N VAL A 161 -2.07 -34.98 10.59
CA VAL A 161 -2.04 -33.52 10.42
C VAL A 161 -2.71 -33.17 9.10
N LEU A 162 -3.91 -32.62 9.18
CA LEU A 162 -4.73 -32.19 8.05
C LEU A 162 -4.55 -30.69 7.78
N PHE A 163 -4.03 -30.36 6.61
CA PHE A 163 -3.81 -28.98 6.19
C PHE A 163 -5.01 -28.40 5.43
N ILE A 164 -5.49 -27.23 5.89
CA ILE A 164 -6.63 -26.51 5.31
C ILE A 164 -6.27 -25.04 5.09
N MET A 165 -6.74 -24.47 3.98
CA MET A 165 -6.58 -23.04 3.68
C MET A 165 -7.61 -22.18 4.43
N ILE A 166 -7.22 -21.00 4.92
CA ILE A 166 -8.07 -20.08 5.71
C ILE A 166 -9.32 -19.60 4.96
N GLN A 167 -9.27 -19.52 3.63
CA GLN A 167 -10.41 -19.16 2.78
C GLN A 167 -11.56 -20.17 2.90
N SER A 168 -11.28 -21.34 3.46
CA SER A 168 -12.28 -22.35 3.81
C SER A 168 -13.13 -21.96 5.02
N ILE A 169 -12.70 -20.96 5.79
CA ILE A 169 -13.28 -20.55 7.08
C ILE A 169 -13.83 -19.12 7.01
N SER A 170 -13.27 -18.25 6.16
CA SER A 170 -13.53 -16.80 6.17
C SER A 170 -14.65 -16.30 5.23
N ARG A 171 -15.49 -17.18 4.64
CA ARG A 171 -16.53 -16.76 3.68
C ARG A 171 -17.79 -16.25 4.39
N ALA A 172 -18.43 -15.23 3.81
CA ALA A 172 -19.43 -14.37 4.45
C ALA A 172 -20.73 -15.05 4.92
N ASN A 173 -21.02 -16.28 4.47
CA ASN A 173 -22.21 -17.04 4.84
C ASN A 173 -21.82 -18.36 5.52
N ASN A 174 -22.32 -18.62 6.73
CA ASN A 174 -22.08 -19.88 7.48
C ASN A 174 -22.43 -21.12 6.64
N SER A 175 -23.47 -21.08 5.81
CA SER A 175 -23.86 -22.19 4.93
C SER A 175 -22.88 -22.45 3.79
N GLU A 176 -22.15 -21.43 3.28
CA GLU A 176 -21.18 -21.57 2.20
C GLU A 176 -19.75 -21.83 2.68
N ALA A 177 -19.40 -21.42 3.91
CA ALA A 177 -18.19 -21.90 4.58
C ALA A 177 -18.30 -23.41 4.87
N LEU A 178 -19.48 -23.87 5.26
CA LEU A 178 -19.78 -25.30 5.44
C LEU A 178 -19.76 -26.09 4.12
N LYS A 179 -20.12 -25.49 2.97
CA LYS A 179 -19.95 -26.13 1.64
C LYS A 179 -18.50 -26.57 1.36
N VAL A 180 -17.50 -25.88 1.94
CA VAL A 180 -16.08 -26.24 1.77
C VAL A 180 -15.75 -27.57 2.45
N PHE A 181 -16.54 -27.94 3.45
CA PHE A 181 -16.44 -29.19 4.21
C PHE A 181 -17.41 -30.27 3.72
N GLN A 182 -18.31 -29.96 2.76
CA GLN A 182 -19.41 -30.83 2.34
C GLN A 182 -19.04 -31.87 1.27
N ASP A 183 -17.98 -31.68 0.48
CA ASP A 183 -17.78 -32.51 -0.72
C ASP A 183 -16.32 -32.93 -0.97
N SER A 184 -16.01 -34.20 -0.72
CA SER A 184 -14.76 -34.85 -1.18
C SER A 184 -14.87 -36.37 -1.37
N GLY A 185 -15.95 -37.00 -0.88
CA GLY A 185 -16.01 -38.46 -0.76
C GLY A 185 -14.94 -39.04 0.18
N GLY A 186 -15.08 -40.31 0.56
CA GLY A 186 -14.03 -41.04 1.29
C GLY A 186 -14.02 -40.87 2.81
N TYR A 187 -15.09 -40.35 3.41
CA TYR A 187 -15.28 -40.23 4.87
C TYR A 187 -16.24 -41.29 5.43
N ASP A 188 -16.58 -42.31 4.63
CA ASP A 188 -17.65 -43.28 4.94
C ASP A 188 -17.40 -44.06 6.23
N SER A 189 -16.12 -44.27 6.61
CA SER A 189 -15.76 -44.99 7.83
C SER A 189 -16.09 -44.25 9.13
N PHE A 190 -16.43 -42.96 9.08
CA PHE A 190 -16.78 -42.18 10.28
C PHE A 190 -18.23 -42.36 10.71
N PHE A 191 -19.09 -42.80 9.79
CA PHE A 191 -20.53 -42.85 10.01
C PHE A 191 -21.06 -44.27 9.75
N PRO A 192 -22.21 -44.61 10.35
CA PRO A 192 -22.91 -45.85 10.02
C PRO A 192 -23.25 -45.94 8.53
N GLN A 193 -23.57 -47.16 8.06
CA GLN A 193 -24.11 -47.33 6.71
C GLN A 193 -25.41 -46.52 6.54
N ASP A 194 -25.62 -45.94 5.35
CA ASP A 194 -26.73 -45.03 5.04
C ASP A 194 -28.14 -45.56 5.38
N ASN A 195 -28.32 -46.88 5.46
CA ASN A 195 -29.59 -47.53 5.80
C ASN A 195 -29.84 -47.67 7.31
N ARG A 196 -28.88 -47.30 8.17
CA ARG A 196 -28.97 -47.40 9.64
C ARG A 196 -29.38 -46.07 10.28
N TYR A 197 -30.57 -45.59 9.92
CA TYR A 197 -31.10 -44.31 10.41
C TYR A 197 -31.18 -44.21 11.94
N ASP A 198 -31.32 -45.35 12.63
CA ASP A 198 -31.27 -45.48 14.08
C ASP A 198 -29.90 -45.09 14.64
N LEU A 199 -28.81 -45.57 14.03
CA LEU A 199 -27.44 -45.26 14.47
C LEU A 199 -27.03 -43.84 14.09
N HIS A 200 -27.47 -43.34 12.94
CA HIS A 200 -27.28 -41.93 12.58
C HIS A 200 -27.99 -40.99 13.57
N GLY A 201 -29.20 -41.35 14.01
CA GLY A 201 -29.93 -40.60 15.05
C GLY A 201 -29.23 -40.64 16.42
N GLN A 202 -28.64 -41.77 16.80
CA GLN A 202 -27.80 -41.86 18.01
C GLN A 202 -26.58 -40.94 17.92
N TRP A 203 -25.86 -40.94 16.80
CA TRP A 203 -24.75 -40.03 16.56
C TRP A 203 -25.15 -38.55 16.68
N LEU A 204 -26.31 -38.18 16.14
CA LEU A 204 -26.82 -36.81 16.24
C LEU A 204 -27.16 -36.42 17.68
N LYS A 205 -27.57 -37.36 18.53
CA LYS A 205 -27.75 -37.10 19.97
C LYS A 205 -26.43 -36.87 20.69
N GLU A 206 -25.38 -37.61 20.33
CA GLU A 206 -24.05 -37.47 20.92
C GLU A 206 -23.32 -36.21 20.45
N VAL A 207 -23.51 -35.84 19.17
CA VAL A 207 -22.88 -34.68 18.53
C VAL A 207 -23.98 -33.86 17.82
N PRO A 208 -24.69 -32.98 18.55
CA PRO A 208 -25.88 -32.28 18.04
C PRO A 208 -25.65 -31.32 16.88
N ASN A 209 -24.40 -30.92 16.63
CA ASN A 209 -24.02 -29.98 15.58
C ASN A 209 -23.49 -30.66 14.31
N LEU A 210 -23.75 -31.96 14.12
CA LEU A 210 -23.50 -32.65 12.85
C LEU A 210 -24.50 -32.19 11.77
N ASP A 211 -24.00 -32.02 10.55
CA ASP A 211 -24.87 -31.74 9.41
C ASP A 211 -25.65 -33.01 9.04
N SER A 212 -26.96 -32.88 8.85
CA SER A 212 -27.88 -33.97 8.49
C SER A 212 -28.67 -33.65 7.22
N MET A 213 -28.89 -34.65 6.37
CA MET A 213 -29.77 -34.57 5.20
C MET A 213 -31.24 -34.47 5.61
N TRP A 214 -31.64 -35.27 6.61
CA TRP A 214 -32.98 -35.22 7.21
C TRP A 214 -32.95 -35.77 8.64
N VAL A 215 -33.95 -35.37 9.43
CA VAL A 215 -34.18 -35.82 10.82
C VAL A 215 -35.67 -36.05 11.01
N ASN A 216 -36.05 -37.19 11.58
CA ASN A 216 -37.42 -37.52 11.95
C ASN A 216 -37.45 -38.27 13.29
N GLY A 217 -37.77 -37.56 14.37
CA GLY A 217 -37.71 -38.10 15.72
C GLY A 217 -36.31 -38.60 16.07
N ASP A 218 -36.20 -39.89 16.42
CA ASP A 218 -34.94 -40.56 16.75
C ASP A 218 -34.16 -41.08 15.55
N GLN A 219 -34.69 -40.91 14.33
CA GLN A 219 -34.02 -41.31 13.09
C GLN A 219 -33.43 -40.09 12.39
N ALA A 220 -32.25 -40.25 11.80
CA ALA A 220 -31.62 -39.22 11.00
C ALA A 220 -30.81 -39.84 9.86
N GLN A 221 -30.44 -39.01 8.88
CA GLN A 221 -29.38 -39.33 7.93
C GLN A 221 -28.33 -38.23 7.98
N LEU A 222 -27.12 -38.58 8.41
CA LEU A 222 -26.01 -37.64 8.50
C LEU A 222 -25.39 -37.40 7.12
N VAL A 223 -24.80 -36.22 6.92
CA VAL A 223 -23.99 -35.95 5.73
C VAL A 223 -22.60 -36.56 5.91
N THR A 224 -22.16 -37.41 4.99
CA THR A 224 -20.79 -37.96 4.98
C THR A 224 -19.82 -36.92 4.45
N SER A 225 -19.29 -36.08 5.34
CA SER A 225 -18.52 -34.88 5.00
C SER A 225 -17.25 -34.73 5.83
N LEU A 226 -16.29 -33.95 5.30
CA LEU A 226 -15.09 -33.59 6.06
C LEU A 226 -15.44 -32.84 7.34
N GLY A 227 -16.46 -31.98 7.29
CA GLY A 227 -16.90 -31.18 8.43
C GLY A 227 -17.41 -32.06 9.57
N ASN A 228 -18.25 -33.04 9.24
CA ASN A 228 -18.72 -34.00 10.23
C ASN A 228 -17.58 -34.90 10.74
N ALA A 229 -16.69 -35.37 9.86
CA ALA A 229 -15.52 -36.16 10.28
C ALA A 229 -14.62 -35.38 11.27
N VAL A 230 -14.35 -34.10 10.99
CA VAL A 230 -13.61 -33.21 11.89
C VAL A 230 -14.36 -33.02 13.22
N ARG A 231 -15.67 -32.73 13.19
CA ARG A 231 -16.50 -32.54 14.40
C ARG A 231 -16.52 -33.75 15.34
N VAL A 232 -16.59 -34.96 14.78
CA VAL A 232 -16.55 -36.22 15.56
C VAL A 232 -15.15 -36.45 16.13
N SER A 233 -14.10 -36.06 15.40
CA SER A 233 -12.70 -36.30 15.77
C SER A 233 -12.17 -35.41 16.90
N LYS A 234 -12.89 -34.33 17.27
CA LYS A 234 -12.53 -33.38 18.33
C LYS A 234 -11.06 -32.91 18.24
N PRO A 235 -10.68 -32.17 17.19
CA PRO A 235 -9.29 -31.96 16.83
C PRO A 235 -8.56 -30.97 17.74
N LEU A 236 -7.24 -31.06 17.77
CA LEU A 236 -6.40 -29.88 18.02
C LEU A 236 -6.38 -29.02 16.76
N ILE A 237 -6.65 -27.73 16.88
CA ILE A 237 -6.61 -26.80 15.75
C ILE A 237 -5.42 -25.84 15.92
N ILE A 238 -4.54 -25.81 14.92
CA ILE A 238 -3.46 -24.82 14.81
C ILE A 238 -3.85 -23.80 13.74
N ILE A 239 -3.72 -22.50 14.03
CA ILE A 239 -4.07 -21.43 13.08
C ILE A 239 -2.91 -20.46 12.90
N ASP A 240 -2.28 -20.49 11.73
CA ASP A 240 -1.32 -19.46 11.33
C ASP A 240 -2.04 -18.17 10.92
N GLU A 241 -1.50 -17.04 11.37
CA GLU A 241 -2.09 -15.71 11.21
C GLU A 241 -3.54 -15.62 11.72
N ILE A 242 -3.77 -16.14 12.94
CA ILE A 242 -5.10 -16.18 13.58
C ILE A 242 -5.80 -14.81 13.63
N HIS A 243 -5.07 -13.70 13.58
CA HIS A 243 -5.63 -12.34 13.49
C HIS A 243 -6.53 -12.13 12.27
N ARG A 244 -6.35 -12.91 11.20
CA ARG A 244 -7.19 -12.89 9.99
C ARG A 244 -8.55 -13.57 10.20
N VAL A 245 -8.65 -14.53 11.11
CA VAL A 245 -9.89 -15.28 11.42
C VAL A 245 -10.45 -14.96 12.81
N PHE A 246 -10.05 -13.84 13.39
CA PHE A 246 -10.57 -13.35 14.66
C PHE A 246 -11.79 -12.42 14.46
N THR A 247 -12.73 -12.83 13.61
CA THR A 247 -14.02 -12.15 13.40
C THR A 247 -15.15 -13.01 13.97
N PRO A 248 -16.30 -12.46 14.38
CA PRO A 248 -17.39 -13.23 14.97
C PRO A 248 -17.80 -14.46 14.13
N THR A 249 -17.95 -14.30 12.82
CA THR A 249 -18.30 -15.39 11.89
C THR A 249 -17.24 -16.49 11.81
N ALA A 250 -15.97 -16.11 11.70
CA ALA A 250 -14.88 -17.08 11.62
C ALA A 250 -14.70 -17.82 12.96
N LYS A 251 -14.82 -17.11 14.09
CA LYS A 251 -14.81 -17.71 15.43
C LYS A 251 -15.94 -18.73 15.57
N ALA A 252 -17.17 -18.37 15.20
CA ALA A 252 -18.32 -19.29 15.22
C ALA A 252 -18.10 -20.53 14.34
N THR A 253 -17.44 -20.37 13.19
CA THR A 253 -17.10 -21.51 12.31
C THR A 253 -16.09 -22.45 12.98
N ILE A 254 -15.03 -21.90 13.59
CA ILE A 254 -14.01 -22.68 14.32
C ILE A 254 -14.64 -23.38 15.52
N ASP A 255 -15.48 -22.66 16.28
CA ASP A 255 -16.21 -23.18 17.44
C ASP A 255 -17.09 -24.38 17.03
N ASN A 256 -17.72 -24.31 15.86
CA ASN A 256 -18.59 -25.36 15.31
C ASN A 256 -17.84 -26.59 14.76
N LEU A 257 -16.50 -26.60 14.73
CA LEU A 257 -15.69 -27.77 14.37
C LEU A 257 -15.39 -28.70 15.55
N ASN A 258 -15.99 -28.43 16.71
CA ASN A 258 -15.78 -29.15 17.97
C ASN A 258 -14.31 -29.28 18.39
N PRO A 259 -13.49 -28.22 18.33
CA PRO A 259 -12.10 -28.31 18.77
C PRO A 259 -12.00 -28.73 20.23
N GLU A 260 -10.98 -29.52 20.53
CA GLU A 260 -10.57 -29.74 21.92
C GLU A 260 -9.70 -28.59 22.42
N MET A 261 -8.92 -27.98 21.52
CA MET A 261 -8.11 -26.79 21.78
C MET A 261 -7.80 -26.08 20.45
N VAL A 262 -7.68 -24.75 20.50
CA VAL A 262 -7.19 -23.92 19.38
C VAL A 262 -5.94 -23.17 19.83
N LEU A 263 -4.85 -23.31 19.06
CA LEU A 263 -3.64 -22.50 19.22
C LEU A 263 -3.42 -21.64 17.98
N GLY A 264 -3.42 -20.32 18.17
CA GLY A 264 -3.15 -19.34 17.13
C GLY A 264 -1.71 -18.82 17.16
N LEU A 265 -1.15 -18.56 15.98
CA LEU A 265 0.15 -17.91 15.81
C LEU A 265 -0.05 -16.58 15.07
N SER A 266 0.48 -15.48 15.59
CA SER A 266 0.33 -14.17 14.95
C SER A 266 1.53 -13.26 15.26
N ALA A 267 1.96 -12.45 14.30
CA ALA A 267 2.91 -11.36 14.58
C ALA A 267 2.20 -10.16 15.22
N THR A 268 0.94 -9.95 14.84
CA THR A 268 0.10 -8.81 15.19
C THR A 268 -1.22 -9.31 15.79
N PRO A 269 -1.23 -9.77 17.05
CA PRO A 269 -2.47 -10.19 17.69
C PRO A 269 -3.46 -9.02 17.80
N LYS A 270 -4.75 -9.32 17.65
CA LYS A 270 -5.85 -8.35 17.84
C LYS A 270 -6.21 -8.25 19.32
N GLU A 271 -6.84 -7.13 19.68
CA GLU A 271 -7.43 -6.95 21.00
C GLU A 271 -8.49 -8.04 21.29
N GLY A 272 -8.55 -8.49 22.54
CA GLY A 272 -9.45 -9.55 22.98
C GLY A 272 -8.92 -10.98 22.76
N MET A 273 -7.74 -11.19 22.17
CA MET A 273 -7.12 -12.51 22.07
C MET A 273 -6.51 -12.97 23.40
N ASN A 274 -6.66 -14.25 23.74
CA ASN A 274 -5.98 -14.88 24.88
C ASN A 274 -4.50 -15.12 24.57
N LEU A 275 -3.62 -14.18 24.93
CA LEU A 275 -2.18 -14.30 24.68
C LEU A 275 -1.50 -15.18 25.73
N LEU A 276 -1.05 -16.37 25.32
CA LEU A 276 -0.28 -17.26 26.17
C LEU A 276 1.18 -16.85 26.26
N SER A 277 1.82 -16.47 25.15
CA SER A 277 3.21 -15.99 25.16
C SER A 277 3.40 -14.83 24.20
N THR A 278 4.38 -13.98 24.50
CA THR A 278 4.80 -12.88 23.63
C THR A 278 6.30 -12.94 23.44
N VAL A 279 6.70 -13.12 22.18
CA VAL A 279 8.07 -12.95 21.71
C VAL A 279 8.23 -11.52 21.22
N THR A 280 9.26 -10.84 21.71
CA THR A 280 9.59 -9.45 21.35
C THR A 280 10.59 -9.41 20.20
N GLY A 281 10.67 -8.28 19.49
CA GLY A 281 11.75 -8.03 18.54
C GLY A 281 13.12 -8.05 19.21
N LEU A 282 13.22 -7.63 20.47
CA LEU A 282 14.47 -7.65 21.22
C LEU A 282 14.97 -9.08 21.44
N GLU A 283 14.09 -10.02 21.76
CA GLU A 283 14.46 -11.44 21.89
C GLU A 283 14.99 -12.04 20.57
N LEU A 284 14.50 -11.56 19.42
CA LEU A 284 15.01 -11.96 18.11
C LEU A 284 16.39 -11.35 17.82
N LYS A 285 16.61 -10.09 18.25
CA LYS A 285 17.91 -9.43 18.16
C LYS A 285 18.96 -10.16 19.01
N ASP A 286 18.61 -10.50 20.25
CA ASP A 286 19.49 -11.19 21.21
C ASP A 286 19.87 -12.60 20.73
N GLU A 287 19.01 -13.23 19.93
CA GLU A 287 19.27 -14.53 19.28
C GLU A 287 19.93 -14.41 17.89
N GLU A 288 20.38 -13.20 17.52
CA GLU A 288 21.12 -12.90 16.29
C GLU A 288 20.32 -13.16 14.99
N MET A 289 18.99 -13.04 15.05
CA MET A 289 18.09 -13.38 13.94
C MET A 289 17.77 -12.21 13.00
N VAL A 290 18.14 -10.99 13.39
CA VAL A 290 17.79 -9.74 12.69
C VAL A 290 19.06 -9.02 12.24
N LYS A 291 19.05 -8.52 11.00
CA LYS A 291 20.05 -7.61 10.44
C LYS A 291 19.82 -6.22 10.98
N LEU A 292 20.70 -5.78 11.86
CA LEU A 292 20.74 -4.42 12.40
C LEU A 292 22.21 -4.02 12.50
N ASP A 293 22.56 -2.81 12.09
CA ASP A 293 21.66 -1.65 11.87
C ASP A 293 20.97 -1.55 10.48
N LEU A 294 19.95 -0.69 10.39
CA LEU A 294 19.22 -0.38 9.15
C LEU A 294 19.63 1.01 8.63
N HIS A 295 20.30 1.04 7.49
CA HIS A 295 20.79 2.27 6.86
C HIS A 295 19.80 2.78 5.82
N ILE A 296 19.41 4.04 5.93
CA ILE A 296 18.53 4.74 4.99
C ILE A 296 19.36 5.79 4.24
N ARG A 297 19.58 5.54 2.96
CA ARG A 297 20.41 6.37 2.08
C ARG A 297 19.51 7.24 1.17
N PRO A 298 19.61 8.58 1.28
CA PRO A 298 18.85 9.50 0.45
C PRO A 298 19.34 9.51 -1.01
N PRO A 299 18.57 10.11 -1.94
CA PRO A 299 19.04 10.30 -3.31
C PRO A 299 20.32 11.16 -3.35
N ALA A 300 21.24 10.79 -4.26
CA ALA A 300 22.56 11.40 -4.40
C ALA A 300 22.57 12.80 -5.02
N SER A 301 21.44 13.29 -5.50
CA SER A 301 21.27 14.61 -6.11
C SER A 301 20.03 15.26 -5.53
N GLY A 302 20.07 16.58 -5.32
CA GLY A 302 18.90 17.38 -4.92
C GLY A 302 17.80 17.46 -5.99
N SER A 303 17.87 16.63 -7.04
CA SER A 303 16.84 16.51 -8.08
C SER A 303 15.85 15.42 -7.70
N ASP A 304 14.57 15.77 -7.60
CA ASP A 304 13.49 14.78 -7.52
C ASP A 304 13.59 13.77 -8.68
N ASN A 305 13.58 12.47 -8.36
CA ASN A 305 13.41 11.34 -9.28
C ASN A 305 14.68 10.76 -9.97
N ASP A 306 15.88 10.88 -9.39
CA ASP A 306 17.07 10.18 -9.92
C ASP A 306 17.13 8.70 -9.51
N TRP A 307 16.17 7.92 -9.98
CA TRP A 307 16.14 6.47 -9.71
C TRP A 307 17.32 5.74 -10.36
N LYS A 308 17.85 6.22 -11.49
CA LYS A 308 19.00 5.58 -12.15
C LYS A 308 20.29 5.72 -11.33
N GLY A 309 20.55 6.92 -10.80
CA GLY A 309 21.67 7.14 -9.87
C GLY A 309 21.55 6.29 -8.61
N MET A 310 20.33 6.11 -8.10
CA MET A 310 20.05 5.18 -7.00
C MET A 310 20.39 3.72 -7.36
N ILE A 311 19.94 3.23 -8.53
CA ILE A 311 20.22 1.85 -8.98
C ILE A 311 21.72 1.62 -9.16
N SER A 312 22.48 2.61 -9.66
CA SER A 312 23.93 2.52 -9.76
C SER A 312 24.61 2.32 -8.40
N GLN A 313 24.20 3.07 -7.37
CA GLN A 313 24.74 2.93 -6.00
C GLN A 313 24.41 1.56 -5.40
N ILE A 314 23.17 1.11 -5.61
CA ILE A 314 22.71 -0.18 -5.12
C ILE A 314 23.55 -1.31 -5.75
N LYS A 315 23.81 -1.25 -7.07
CA LYS A 315 24.63 -2.23 -7.78
C LYS A 315 26.04 -2.31 -7.18
N GLU A 316 26.71 -1.16 -7.06
CA GLU A 316 28.07 -1.10 -6.50
C GLU A 316 28.12 -1.62 -5.07
N HIS A 317 27.17 -1.20 -4.22
CA HIS A 317 27.12 -1.66 -2.84
C HIS A 317 26.87 -3.16 -2.74
N ARG A 318 25.97 -3.70 -3.58
CA ARG A 318 25.71 -5.15 -3.65
C ARG A 318 26.95 -5.94 -4.09
N GLU A 319 27.75 -5.41 -5.01
CA GLU A 319 29.02 -6.02 -5.41
C GLU A 319 30.02 -6.05 -4.24
N GLN A 320 30.08 -5.00 -3.42
CA GLN A 320 30.91 -4.98 -2.20
C GLN A 320 30.43 -6.03 -1.18
N LEU A 321 29.12 -6.12 -0.96
CA LEU A 321 28.53 -7.16 -0.10
C LEU A 321 28.87 -8.57 -0.61
N GLU A 322 28.83 -8.78 -1.93
CA GLU A 322 29.14 -10.06 -2.53
C GLU A 322 30.61 -10.45 -2.35
N GLN A 323 31.55 -9.52 -2.49
CA GLN A 323 32.96 -9.80 -2.18
C GLN A 323 33.14 -10.26 -0.74
N LYS A 324 32.47 -9.61 0.21
CA LYS A 324 32.48 -10.03 1.62
C LYS A 324 31.82 -11.38 1.84
N ALA A 325 30.74 -11.68 1.13
CA ALA A 325 30.09 -12.99 1.21
C ALA A 325 30.97 -14.12 0.64
N ILE A 326 31.75 -13.84 -0.41
CA ILE A 326 32.74 -14.78 -0.97
C ILE A 326 33.87 -15.03 0.05
N GLU A 327 34.44 -13.96 0.64
CA GLU A 327 35.45 -14.07 1.71
C GLU A 327 34.90 -14.89 2.90
N TYR A 328 33.67 -14.60 3.32
CA TYR A 328 33.00 -15.32 4.42
C TYR A 328 32.86 -16.81 4.13
N ARG A 329 32.42 -17.17 2.91
CA ARG A 329 32.29 -18.57 2.48
C ARG A 329 33.64 -19.28 2.45
N GLN A 330 34.70 -18.62 1.99
CA GLN A 330 36.04 -19.22 1.97
C GLN A 330 36.53 -19.57 3.38
N ASN A 331 36.20 -18.73 4.37
CA ASN A 331 36.64 -18.91 5.75
C ASN A 331 35.78 -19.88 6.56
N THR A 332 34.47 -19.95 6.29
CA THR A 332 33.50 -20.69 7.14
C THR A 332 32.83 -21.87 6.43
N GLY A 333 32.94 -21.95 5.10
CA GLY A 333 32.16 -22.86 4.26
C GLY A 333 30.72 -22.41 4.01
N GLU A 334 30.28 -21.33 4.64
CA GLU A 334 28.88 -20.92 4.64
C GLU A 334 28.54 -20.02 3.43
N TYR A 335 27.55 -20.46 2.64
CA TYR A 335 27.14 -19.72 1.44
C TYR A 335 26.13 -18.61 1.77
N ILE A 336 26.45 -17.40 1.33
CA ILE A 336 25.56 -16.24 1.32
C ILE A 336 25.68 -15.58 -0.05
N ARG A 337 24.55 -15.17 -0.61
CA ARG A 337 24.50 -14.39 -1.85
C ARG A 337 23.66 -13.13 -1.64
N PRO A 338 24.26 -11.94 -1.58
CA PRO A 338 23.50 -10.71 -1.41
C PRO A 338 22.59 -10.42 -2.61
N ILE A 339 21.29 -10.31 -2.35
CA ILE A 339 20.24 -9.98 -3.31
C ILE A 339 19.71 -8.57 -3.03
N THR A 340 19.47 -7.83 -4.10
CA THR A 340 18.85 -6.52 -4.10
C THR A 340 17.38 -6.63 -4.51
N LEU A 341 16.51 -6.00 -3.73
CA LEU A 341 15.10 -5.79 -4.05
C LEU A 341 14.90 -4.39 -4.61
N ILE A 342 14.17 -4.26 -5.71
CA ILE A 342 13.84 -2.96 -6.33
C ILE A 342 12.34 -2.86 -6.47
N GLN A 343 11.75 -1.89 -5.76
CA GLN A 343 10.35 -1.55 -5.91
C GLN A 343 10.17 -0.52 -7.03
N VAL A 344 9.25 -0.79 -7.96
CA VAL A 344 8.91 0.07 -9.11
C VAL A 344 7.45 0.52 -9.09
N GLU A 345 7.13 1.53 -9.90
CA GLU A 345 5.77 2.08 -9.95
C GLU A 345 4.83 1.26 -10.84
N ARG A 346 5.37 0.60 -11.88
CA ARG A 346 4.59 -0.14 -12.89
C ARG A 346 5.24 -1.45 -13.32
N THR A 347 4.41 -2.43 -13.66
CA THR A 347 4.82 -3.78 -14.12
C THR A 347 3.81 -4.35 -15.12
N GLY A 348 4.23 -5.33 -15.92
CA GLY A 348 3.33 -6.14 -16.74
C GLY A 348 2.72 -5.35 -17.90
N LYS A 349 1.38 -5.34 -17.99
CA LYS A 349 0.63 -4.68 -19.09
C LYS A 349 0.56 -3.16 -18.96
N ASP A 350 1.05 -2.60 -17.86
CA ASP A 350 1.07 -1.16 -17.63
C ASP A 350 1.96 -0.47 -18.69
N GLN A 351 1.49 0.64 -19.26
CA GLN A 351 2.26 1.36 -20.30
C GLN A 351 3.57 1.92 -19.73
N ARG A 352 4.68 1.65 -20.43
CA ARG A 352 5.98 2.33 -20.23
C ARG A 352 5.87 3.82 -20.56
N GLY A 353 6.72 4.64 -19.92
CA GLY A 353 6.71 6.10 -20.09
C GLY A 353 5.61 6.83 -19.31
N LYS A 354 5.46 8.15 -19.55
CA LYS A 354 4.57 9.08 -18.82
C LYS A 354 5.06 9.48 -17.41
N GLY A 355 6.37 9.51 -17.19
CA GLY A 355 6.96 9.96 -15.91
C GLY A 355 6.92 8.95 -14.76
N PHE A 356 6.52 7.70 -15.02
CA PHE A 356 6.58 6.57 -14.08
C PHE A 356 7.67 5.58 -14.49
N VAL A 357 8.30 4.93 -13.52
CA VAL A 357 9.33 3.90 -13.75
C VAL A 357 8.70 2.52 -13.85
N HIS A 358 8.88 1.87 -15.00
CA HIS A 358 8.45 0.49 -15.22
C HIS A 358 9.56 -0.51 -14.84
N SER A 359 9.17 -1.72 -14.40
CA SER A 359 10.11 -2.83 -14.11
C SER A 359 11.15 -3.08 -15.20
N GLU A 360 10.69 -3.14 -16.44
CA GLU A 360 11.57 -3.27 -17.60
C GLU A 360 12.55 -2.11 -17.79
N ASP A 361 12.19 -0.87 -17.43
CA ASP A 361 13.12 0.27 -17.53
C ASP A 361 14.30 0.08 -16.58
N VAL A 362 14.03 -0.46 -15.39
CA VAL A 362 15.06 -0.83 -14.40
C VAL A 362 15.91 -1.99 -14.90
N LYS A 363 15.28 -3.03 -15.47
CA LYS A 363 15.99 -4.19 -16.04
C LYS A 363 16.94 -3.76 -17.17
N GLU A 364 16.47 -2.95 -18.11
CA GLU A 364 17.30 -2.38 -19.18
C GLU A 364 18.47 -1.58 -18.61
N HIS A 365 18.23 -0.72 -17.62
CA HIS A 365 19.29 0.09 -17.00
C HIS A 365 20.34 -0.77 -16.28
N LEU A 366 19.94 -1.84 -15.59
CA LEU A 366 20.88 -2.80 -14.99
C LEU A 366 21.75 -3.48 -16.06
N ILE A 367 21.15 -3.91 -17.18
CA ILE A 367 21.87 -4.54 -18.29
C ILE A 367 22.83 -3.54 -18.97
N GLU A 368 22.41 -2.29 -19.17
CA GLU A 368 23.28 -1.21 -19.69
C GLU A 368 24.51 -0.98 -18.79
N MET A 369 24.39 -1.21 -17.48
CA MET A 369 25.51 -1.15 -16.53
C MET A 369 26.35 -2.44 -16.46
N GLY A 370 26.11 -3.40 -17.35
CA GLY A 370 26.86 -4.65 -17.45
C GLY A 370 26.39 -5.77 -16.51
N VAL A 371 25.19 -5.67 -15.92
CA VAL A 371 24.58 -6.80 -15.19
C VAL A 371 24.11 -7.85 -16.19
N ASN A 372 24.39 -9.12 -15.95
CA ASN A 372 23.92 -10.20 -16.82
C ASN A 372 22.38 -10.30 -16.73
N PRO A 373 21.64 -10.37 -17.86
CA PRO A 373 20.19 -10.54 -17.85
C PRO A 373 19.67 -11.66 -16.94
N ASP A 374 20.41 -12.77 -16.81
CA ASP A 374 20.04 -13.92 -15.97
C ASP A 374 20.14 -13.62 -14.46
N GLU A 375 20.85 -12.56 -14.07
CA GLU A 375 20.93 -12.11 -12.68
C GLU A 375 19.73 -11.24 -12.27
N VAL A 376 18.86 -10.86 -13.22
CA VAL A 376 17.74 -9.93 -13.01
C VAL A 376 16.39 -10.62 -13.23
N ALA A 377 15.63 -10.75 -12.14
CA ALA A 377 14.30 -11.35 -12.15
C ALA A 377 13.19 -10.30 -11.92
N ILE A 378 12.07 -10.44 -12.63
CA ILE A 378 10.86 -9.63 -12.42
C ILE A 378 9.79 -10.48 -11.73
N LYS A 379 9.22 -9.93 -10.65
CA LYS A 379 8.08 -10.50 -9.94
C LYS A 379 6.91 -9.51 -9.95
N SER A 380 5.81 -9.90 -10.57
CA SER A 380 4.55 -9.16 -10.60
C SER A 380 3.37 -10.15 -10.65
N SER A 381 2.14 -9.63 -10.72
CA SER A 381 0.95 -10.46 -10.98
C SER A 381 0.94 -11.05 -12.39
N ALA A 382 1.64 -10.43 -13.35
CA ALA A 382 1.69 -10.86 -14.75
C ALA A 382 2.92 -11.70 -15.12
N GLN A 383 3.98 -11.65 -14.31
CA GLN A 383 5.27 -12.29 -14.58
C GLN A 383 5.91 -12.76 -13.28
N ASN A 384 6.43 -13.98 -13.26
CA ASN A 384 7.02 -14.60 -12.07
C ASN A 384 8.31 -15.34 -12.42
N ASP A 385 9.39 -14.59 -12.62
CA ASP A 385 10.69 -15.17 -13.03
C ASP A 385 11.34 -16.02 -11.92
N ILE A 386 10.80 -15.99 -10.71
CA ILE A 386 11.30 -16.69 -9.53
C ILE A 386 10.42 -17.87 -9.09
N GLU A 387 9.47 -18.28 -9.93
CA GLU A 387 8.59 -19.41 -9.63
C GLU A 387 9.37 -20.73 -9.59
N ASN A 388 9.21 -21.51 -8.53
CA ASN A 388 9.88 -22.81 -8.35
C ASN A 388 11.42 -22.76 -8.40
N ILE A 389 12.03 -21.59 -8.19
CA ILE A 389 13.49 -21.42 -8.08
C ILE A 389 13.89 -21.43 -6.61
N ASP A 390 14.85 -22.29 -6.26
CA ASP A 390 15.53 -22.18 -4.98
C ASP A 390 16.55 -21.04 -5.01
N LEU A 391 16.21 -19.94 -4.33
CA LEU A 391 17.08 -18.77 -4.22
C LEU A 391 18.25 -18.97 -3.26
N PHE A 392 18.25 -20.03 -2.44
CA PHE A 392 19.39 -20.35 -1.59
C PHE A 392 20.40 -21.26 -2.28
N ALA A 393 20.02 -21.83 -3.43
CA ALA A 393 20.87 -22.70 -4.21
C ALA A 393 22.14 -21.96 -4.72
N PRO A 394 23.34 -22.56 -4.56
CA PRO A 394 24.60 -21.96 -4.99
C PRO A 394 24.67 -21.59 -6.49
N GLU A 395 24.00 -22.36 -7.33
CA GLU A 395 23.95 -22.21 -8.78
C GLU A 395 22.96 -21.15 -9.26
N CYS A 396 22.08 -20.65 -8.38
CA CYS A 396 21.10 -19.65 -8.76
C CYS A 396 21.77 -18.30 -9.06
N PRO A 397 21.62 -17.73 -10.27
CA PRO A 397 22.34 -16.53 -10.68
C PRO A 397 21.73 -15.24 -10.10
N ILE A 398 20.46 -15.26 -9.70
CA ILE A 398 19.67 -14.07 -9.38
C ILE A 398 20.35 -13.20 -8.29
N ARG A 399 20.64 -11.95 -8.65
CA ARG A 399 21.18 -10.88 -7.79
C ARG A 399 20.21 -9.72 -7.61
N PHE A 400 19.31 -9.48 -8.56
CA PHE A 400 18.34 -8.39 -8.54
C PHE A 400 16.93 -8.93 -8.75
N ILE A 401 15.98 -8.45 -7.92
CA ILE A 401 14.56 -8.78 -8.04
C ILE A 401 13.77 -7.48 -8.10
N ILE A 402 13.01 -7.30 -9.18
CA ILE A 402 12.21 -6.10 -9.46
C ILE A 402 10.72 -6.42 -9.23
N THR A 403 10.02 -5.60 -8.46
CA THR A 403 8.60 -5.81 -8.13
C THR A 403 7.82 -4.50 -7.95
N LYS A 404 6.52 -4.48 -8.25
CA LYS A 404 5.64 -3.33 -7.97
C LYS A 404 5.05 -3.38 -6.57
N GLU A 405 4.51 -4.53 -6.22
CA GLU A 405 3.89 -4.82 -4.93
C GLU A 405 4.84 -5.65 -4.06
N ALA A 406 4.46 -5.89 -2.80
CA ALA A 406 5.22 -6.81 -1.97
C ALA A 406 5.32 -8.17 -2.68
N LEU A 407 6.52 -8.74 -2.74
CA LEU A 407 6.72 -10.10 -3.23
C LEU A 407 5.71 -11.01 -2.54
N SER A 408 4.98 -11.85 -3.27
CA SER A 408 3.92 -12.70 -2.72
C SER A 408 4.37 -13.36 -1.40
N GLU A 409 3.53 -13.27 -0.35
CA GLU A 409 3.78 -13.88 0.96
C GLU A 409 4.07 -15.39 0.80
N GLY A 410 5.18 -15.85 1.37
CA GLY A 410 5.78 -17.17 1.16
C GLY A 410 7.14 -17.14 0.45
N TRP A 411 7.56 -15.97 -0.03
CA TRP A 411 8.97 -15.73 -0.38
C TRP A 411 9.75 -15.30 0.88
N ASP A 412 10.48 -16.22 1.49
CA ASP A 412 11.41 -15.96 2.60
C ASP A 412 12.84 -16.02 2.07
N CYS A 413 13.42 -14.86 1.76
CA CYS A 413 14.77 -14.76 1.23
C CYS A 413 15.61 -13.87 2.15
N SER A 414 16.20 -14.51 3.15
CA SER A 414 17.16 -13.87 4.07
C SER A 414 18.42 -13.37 3.37
N PHE A 415 18.66 -13.78 2.13
CA PHE A 415 19.68 -13.25 1.23
C PHE A 415 19.37 -11.83 0.71
N ALA A 416 18.21 -11.24 1.00
CA ALA A 416 17.92 -9.86 0.64
C ALA A 416 18.63 -8.88 1.61
N TYR A 417 19.50 -8.02 1.09
CA TYR A 417 20.28 -7.06 1.90
C TYR A 417 19.97 -5.60 1.57
N THR A 418 19.61 -5.34 0.32
CA THR A 418 19.37 -4.00 -0.21
C THR A 418 17.94 -3.86 -0.71
N LEU A 419 17.29 -2.72 -0.42
CA LEU A 419 15.99 -2.34 -0.94
C LEU A 419 16.05 -0.97 -1.60
N GLY A 420 15.82 -0.89 -2.91
CA GLY A 420 15.62 0.35 -3.66
C GLY A 420 14.14 0.67 -3.81
N ILE A 421 13.72 1.87 -3.40
CA ILE A 421 12.32 2.29 -3.41
C ILE A 421 12.13 3.40 -4.45
N ILE A 422 11.35 3.09 -5.48
CA ILE A 422 10.84 4.07 -6.44
C ILE A 422 9.36 4.32 -6.10
N PRO A 423 9.02 5.45 -5.43
CA PRO A 423 7.71 5.60 -4.82
C PRO A 423 6.58 5.72 -5.83
N ASN A 424 5.49 5.00 -5.59
CA ASN A 424 4.17 5.26 -6.20
C ASN A 424 3.31 6.04 -5.19
N THR A 425 2.59 7.08 -5.64
CA THR A 425 1.76 7.96 -4.80
C THR A 425 0.58 7.27 -4.09
N ALA A 426 0.35 5.97 -4.31
CA ALA A 426 -0.89 5.29 -3.92
C ALA A 426 -0.77 4.12 -2.91
N SER A 427 0.39 3.51 -2.65
CA SER A 427 0.43 2.27 -1.83
C SER A 427 1.51 2.27 -0.73
N ASN A 428 1.08 2.50 0.51
CA ASN A 428 1.95 2.49 1.70
C ASN A 428 2.28 1.07 2.21
N THR A 429 1.42 0.07 1.97
CA THR A 429 1.51 -1.28 2.55
C THR A 429 2.61 -2.16 1.94
N GLY A 430 2.99 -1.94 0.67
CA GLY A 430 3.99 -2.78 -0.02
C GLY A 430 5.42 -2.61 0.50
N VAL A 431 5.82 -1.37 0.81
CA VAL A 431 7.17 -1.03 1.30
C VAL A 431 7.44 -1.68 2.66
N THR A 432 6.48 -1.54 3.56
CA THR A 432 6.46 -2.04 4.93
C THR A 432 6.78 -3.54 5.00
N GLN A 433 6.20 -4.36 4.11
CA GLN A 433 6.49 -5.80 4.04
C GLN A 433 7.86 -6.14 3.45
N LEU A 434 8.38 -5.33 2.52
CA LEU A 434 9.72 -5.56 1.93
C LEU A 434 10.82 -5.27 2.95
N ILE A 435 10.63 -4.27 3.81
CA ILE A 435 11.54 -3.94 4.91
C ILE A 435 11.64 -5.13 5.89
N GLY A 436 10.51 -5.74 6.25
CA GLY A 436 10.49 -6.94 7.09
C GLY A 436 11.31 -8.12 6.57
N ARG A 437 11.56 -8.16 5.24
CA ARG A 437 12.29 -9.25 4.59
C ARG A 437 13.80 -9.00 4.55
N ILE A 438 14.23 -7.76 4.29
CA ILE A 438 15.65 -7.44 4.28
C ILE A 438 16.27 -7.57 5.68
N LEU A 439 15.47 -7.33 6.73
CA LEU A 439 15.90 -7.41 8.13
C LEU A 439 16.20 -8.82 8.63
N ARG A 440 15.94 -9.89 7.87
CA ARG A 440 16.16 -11.27 8.35
C ARG A 440 17.57 -11.74 8.09
N GLN A 441 18.19 -12.36 9.09
CA GLN A 441 19.54 -12.85 8.92
C GLN A 441 19.60 -14.23 8.24
N PRO A 442 20.54 -14.48 7.29
CA PRO A 442 20.75 -15.81 6.74
C PRO A 442 20.98 -16.84 7.84
N ARG A 443 20.26 -17.96 7.74
CA ARG A 443 20.28 -19.06 8.74
C ARG A 443 19.97 -18.64 10.19
N ALA A 444 19.36 -17.46 10.39
CA ALA A 444 19.00 -16.93 11.70
C ALA A 444 20.19 -16.83 12.68
N LYS A 445 21.36 -16.44 12.16
CA LYS A 445 22.58 -16.21 12.94
C LYS A 445 23.49 -15.14 12.31
N LYS A 446 24.03 -14.24 13.12
CA LYS A 446 25.00 -13.24 12.68
C LYS A 446 26.27 -13.89 12.13
N THR A 447 26.81 -13.28 11.08
CA THR A 447 28.07 -13.70 10.44
C THR A 447 29.29 -13.19 11.20
N GLY A 448 29.14 -12.13 12.00
CA GLY A 448 30.23 -11.40 12.65
C GLY A 448 30.90 -10.37 11.73
N ILE A 449 30.42 -10.25 10.48
CA ILE A 449 30.86 -9.26 9.51
C ILE A 449 29.78 -8.17 9.43
N PRO A 450 30.06 -6.91 9.84
CA PRO A 450 29.04 -5.86 9.90
C PRO A 450 28.24 -5.70 8.61
N LEU A 451 28.92 -5.66 7.45
CA LEU A 451 28.27 -5.54 6.14
C LEU A 451 27.28 -6.68 5.81
N LEU A 452 27.48 -7.88 6.38
CA LEU A 452 26.60 -9.03 6.18
C LEU A 452 25.60 -9.25 7.33
N ASP A 453 25.61 -8.35 8.32
CA ASP A 453 24.72 -8.33 9.49
C ASP A 453 23.84 -7.06 9.52
N GLU A 454 23.93 -6.21 8.51
CA GLU A 454 23.22 -4.92 8.36
C GLU A 454 22.28 -4.92 7.14
N SER A 455 21.34 -3.97 7.09
CA SER A 455 20.39 -3.79 5.99
C SER A 455 20.43 -2.38 5.41
N TYR A 456 20.14 -2.23 4.12
CA TYR A 456 20.28 -0.95 3.42
C TYR A 456 19.06 -0.62 2.56
N VAL A 457 18.48 0.56 2.78
CA VAL A 457 17.32 1.09 2.06
C VAL A 457 17.72 2.35 1.32
N TYR A 458 17.41 2.41 0.04
CA TYR A 458 17.63 3.55 -0.84
C TYR A 458 16.28 4.02 -1.38
N TYR A 459 16.13 5.32 -1.62
CA TYR A 459 14.91 5.86 -2.21
C TYR A 459 15.22 7.00 -3.18
N CYS A 460 14.40 7.15 -4.23
CA CYS A 460 14.65 8.14 -5.29
C CYS A 460 13.83 9.44 -5.15
N LYS A 461 12.78 9.44 -4.31
CA LYS A 461 11.86 10.57 -4.12
C LYS A 461 11.18 10.49 -2.75
N GLY A 462 10.87 11.64 -2.16
CA GLY A 462 10.11 11.77 -0.90
C GLY A 462 10.93 12.32 0.26
N ASP A 463 10.24 12.79 1.29
CA ASP A 463 10.88 13.26 2.52
C ASP A 463 11.42 12.06 3.33
N THR A 464 12.65 12.16 3.83
CA THR A 464 13.29 11.14 4.67
C THR A 464 12.40 10.77 5.85
N ARG A 465 11.71 11.74 6.45
CA ARG A 465 10.78 11.48 7.57
C ARG A 465 9.62 10.59 7.17
N SER A 466 9.05 10.83 5.98
CA SER A 466 7.96 9.98 5.47
C SER A 466 8.40 8.54 5.23
N LEU A 467 9.66 8.31 4.83
CA LEU A 467 10.20 6.97 4.68
C LEU A 467 10.50 6.34 6.05
N LEU A 468 11.04 7.10 6.99
CA LEU A 468 11.22 6.66 8.38
C LEU A 468 9.90 6.22 8.99
N ASP A 469 8.81 6.97 8.82
CA ASP A 469 7.49 6.58 9.32
C ASP A 469 7.00 5.26 8.69
N ARG A 470 7.27 5.04 7.40
CA ARG A 470 6.94 3.77 6.71
C ARG A 470 7.77 2.60 7.22
N VAL A 471 9.05 2.83 7.49
CA VAL A 471 9.95 1.85 8.12
C VAL A 471 9.41 1.49 9.50
N ILE A 472 9.09 2.49 10.32
CA ILE A 472 8.51 2.31 11.66
C ILE A 472 7.20 1.51 11.61
N ALA A 473 6.32 1.80 10.64
CA ALA A 473 5.13 1.00 10.39
C ALA A 473 5.47 -0.45 9.99
N GLY A 474 6.52 -0.64 9.17
CA GLY A 474 7.11 -1.94 8.80
C GLY A 474 7.42 -2.82 10.00
N PHE A 475 8.19 -2.29 10.94
CA PHE A 475 8.52 -3.00 12.16
C PHE A 475 7.26 -3.40 12.95
N LYS A 476 6.26 -2.52 13.05
CA LYS A 476 5.01 -2.83 13.77
C LYS A 476 4.22 -3.97 13.12
N GLU A 477 4.10 -3.96 11.80
CA GLU A 477 3.36 -5.01 11.07
C GLU A 477 4.05 -6.38 11.13
N GLU A 478 5.38 -6.41 11.21
CA GLU A 478 6.15 -7.65 11.33
C GLU A 478 6.24 -8.18 12.78
N GLY A 479 5.57 -7.51 13.73
CA GLY A 479 5.59 -7.87 15.14
C GLY A 479 6.84 -7.39 15.90
N LEU A 480 7.70 -6.60 15.25
CA LEU A 480 8.93 -5.99 15.77
C LEU A 480 8.70 -4.56 16.29
N GLY A 481 7.45 -4.16 16.54
CA GLY A 481 7.09 -2.77 16.89
C GLY A 481 7.69 -2.28 18.20
N ASP A 482 8.08 -3.20 19.10
CA ASP A 482 8.81 -2.90 20.34
C ASP A 482 10.21 -2.36 20.10
N LEU A 483 10.82 -2.66 18.94
CA LEU A 483 12.10 -2.05 18.53
C LEU A 483 11.97 -0.56 18.20
N VAL A 484 10.74 -0.02 18.13
CA VAL A 484 10.43 1.29 17.53
C VAL A 484 9.50 2.17 18.38
N SER A 485 8.95 1.66 19.49
CA SER A 485 7.76 2.18 20.16
C SER A 485 7.87 3.52 20.92
N LYS A 486 8.83 4.41 20.61
CA LYS A 486 8.91 5.76 21.20
C LYS A 486 8.63 6.94 20.24
N MET A 487 8.24 6.68 19.00
CA MET A 487 7.79 7.74 18.08
C MET A 487 6.32 7.53 17.67
N LYS A 488 5.44 8.47 18.00
CA LYS A 488 4.07 8.52 17.46
C LYS A 488 3.66 9.96 17.11
N VAL A 489 3.17 10.14 15.89
CA VAL A 489 2.16 11.12 15.48
C VAL A 489 1.06 10.36 14.70
N GLN A 490 -0.20 10.76 14.86
CA GLN A 490 -1.43 10.05 14.45
C GLN A 490 -1.99 10.49 13.08
N GLY A 491 -2.73 9.58 12.42
CA GLY A 491 -3.85 9.91 11.52
C GLY A 491 -4.18 8.85 10.45
N GLN A 492 -5.41 8.30 10.44
CA GLN A 492 -6.01 7.55 9.32
C GLN A 492 -7.54 7.77 9.28
N ASP A 493 -8.08 7.95 8.07
CA ASP A 493 -9.51 8.19 7.77
C ASP A 493 -10.20 6.96 7.12
N THR A 494 -11.53 6.89 7.28
CA THR A 494 -12.44 5.86 6.71
C THR A 494 -13.36 6.45 5.64
N VAL A 495 -13.86 5.62 4.72
CA VAL A 495 -14.63 6.01 3.52
C VAL A 495 -16.16 6.01 3.79
N ASN A 496 -16.85 7.09 3.41
CA ASN A 496 -18.32 7.28 3.59
C ASN A 496 -19.10 7.15 2.25
N PRO A 497 -20.43 6.92 2.26
CA PRO A 497 -21.30 6.76 1.07
C PRO A 497 -21.73 8.11 0.41
N SER A 498 -22.24 8.12 -0.83
CA SER A 498 -22.57 9.33 -1.62
C SER A 498 -24.09 9.64 -1.81
N LYS A 499 -24.46 10.92 -2.00
CA LYS A 499 -25.81 11.50 -2.22
C LYS A 499 -25.79 12.53 -3.37
N ASN A 500 -26.89 12.68 -4.12
CA ASN A 500 -27.06 13.72 -5.15
C ASN A 500 -27.69 15.01 -4.60
N VAL A 501 -27.26 16.17 -5.14
CA VAL A 501 -27.71 17.52 -4.80
C VAL A 501 -27.99 18.33 -6.07
N SER A 502 -28.81 19.39 -5.98
CA SER A 502 -29.19 20.24 -7.13
C SER A 502 -29.11 21.73 -6.80
N ILE A 503 -29.05 22.59 -7.82
CA ILE A 503 -29.14 24.04 -7.64
C ILE A 503 -30.46 24.40 -6.91
N LYS A 504 -30.40 25.26 -5.90
CA LYS A 504 -31.58 25.70 -5.12
C LYS A 504 -32.57 26.47 -5.98
N ASP A 505 -33.86 26.30 -5.72
CA ASP A 505 -34.93 26.92 -6.52
C ASP A 505 -34.86 28.46 -6.54
N GLU A 506 -34.46 29.07 -5.42
CA GLU A 506 -34.32 30.52 -5.29
C GLU A 506 -33.29 31.14 -6.25
N PHE A 507 -32.30 30.34 -6.70
CA PHE A 507 -31.26 30.80 -7.62
C PHE A 507 -31.58 30.54 -9.10
N LYS A 508 -32.62 29.77 -9.42
CA LYS A 508 -32.98 29.45 -10.81
C LYS A 508 -33.32 30.68 -11.65
N LYS A 509 -33.84 31.76 -11.04
CA LYS A 509 -34.10 33.04 -11.72
C LYS A 509 -32.83 33.74 -12.26
N TYR A 510 -31.63 33.30 -11.85
CA TYR A 510 -30.34 33.83 -12.29
C TYR A 510 -29.66 32.96 -13.36
N GLU A 511 -30.42 32.15 -14.09
CA GLU A 511 -29.87 31.19 -15.06
C GLU A 511 -28.99 31.84 -16.16
N TYR A 512 -29.26 33.09 -16.53
CA TYR A 512 -28.44 33.87 -17.47
C TYR A 512 -26.98 34.06 -17.02
N ALA A 513 -26.68 33.87 -15.72
CA ALA A 513 -25.35 33.97 -15.15
C ALA A 513 -24.69 32.61 -14.87
N PHE A 514 -25.33 31.50 -15.25
CA PHE A 514 -24.74 30.16 -15.10
C PHE A 514 -23.80 29.77 -16.25
N TYR A 515 -23.53 30.69 -17.17
CA TYR A 515 -22.58 30.50 -18.26
C TYR A 515 -21.25 31.15 -17.90
N LEU A 516 -20.19 30.34 -17.84
CA LEU A 516 -18.86 30.79 -17.44
C LEU A 516 -17.96 31.00 -18.67
N PRO A 517 -16.98 31.92 -18.60
CA PRO A 517 -16.18 32.28 -19.74
C PRO A 517 -15.32 31.13 -20.24
N VAL A 518 -15.12 31.09 -21.54
CA VAL A 518 -14.25 30.16 -22.25
C VAL A 518 -13.43 30.92 -23.28
N TRP A 519 -12.28 30.37 -23.64
CA TRP A 519 -11.48 30.88 -24.74
C TRP A 519 -11.98 30.32 -26.07
N LEU A 520 -12.32 31.21 -27.00
CA LEU A 520 -12.78 30.85 -28.34
C LEU A 520 -11.81 31.34 -29.40
N MET A 521 -11.39 30.44 -30.28
CA MET A 521 -10.73 30.81 -31.52
C MET A 521 -11.78 31.32 -32.51
N VAL A 522 -11.52 32.49 -33.10
CA VAL A 522 -12.43 33.18 -34.01
C VAL A 522 -11.77 33.31 -35.37
N ASN A 523 -12.46 32.81 -36.40
CA ASN A 523 -12.07 33.05 -37.79
C ASN A 523 -13.06 34.03 -38.42
N LYS A 524 -12.62 35.28 -38.59
CA LYS A 524 -13.46 36.37 -39.12
C LYS A 524 -13.87 36.13 -40.59
N GLU A 525 -13.00 35.53 -41.40
CA GLU A 525 -13.27 35.25 -42.82
C GLU A 525 -14.33 34.17 -43.02
N LYS A 526 -14.23 33.07 -42.26
CA LYS A 526 -15.14 31.91 -42.33
C LYS A 526 -16.37 32.05 -41.42
N LYS A 527 -16.46 33.13 -40.64
CA LYS A 527 -17.49 33.37 -39.61
C LYS A 527 -17.68 32.17 -38.67
N SER A 528 -16.60 31.45 -38.36
CA SER A 528 -16.63 30.24 -37.54
C SER A 528 -15.94 30.46 -36.20
N LYS A 529 -16.45 29.83 -35.15
CA LYS A 529 -15.87 29.86 -33.80
C LYS A 529 -15.70 28.44 -33.28
N ARG A 530 -14.67 28.22 -32.49
CA ARG A 530 -14.47 26.95 -31.77
C ARG A 530 -13.78 27.19 -30.45
N ARG A 531 -13.88 26.23 -29.53
CA ARG A 531 -13.06 26.27 -28.32
C ARG A 531 -11.58 26.26 -28.67
N PHE A 532 -10.84 27.10 -27.96
CA PHE A 532 -9.39 27.04 -27.92
C PHE A 532 -8.93 25.66 -27.44
N SER A 533 -7.91 25.13 -28.10
CA SER A 533 -7.33 23.83 -27.82
C SER A 533 -5.82 23.95 -27.85
N TYR A 534 -5.18 23.63 -26.72
CA TYR A 534 -3.73 23.60 -26.63
C TYR A 534 -3.09 22.76 -27.75
N ASP A 535 -3.70 21.61 -28.08
CA ASP A 535 -3.17 20.66 -29.07
C ASP A 535 -3.18 21.18 -30.51
N PHE A 536 -4.10 22.10 -30.84
CA PHE A 536 -4.21 22.68 -32.18
C PHE A 536 -3.63 24.09 -32.27
N ASP A 537 -3.76 24.89 -31.21
CA ASP A 537 -3.49 26.33 -31.24
C ASP A 537 -2.12 26.71 -30.69
N ILE A 538 -1.52 25.86 -29.86
CA ILE A 538 -0.22 26.11 -29.21
C ILE A 538 0.79 25.05 -29.61
N ARG A 539 0.53 23.78 -29.27
CA ARG A 539 1.46 22.64 -29.41
C ARG A 539 2.15 22.57 -30.79
N PRO A 540 1.46 22.74 -31.92
CA PRO A 540 2.09 22.63 -33.24
C PRO A 540 3.01 23.81 -33.60
N LEU A 541 2.91 24.93 -32.88
CA LEU A 541 3.65 26.16 -33.16
C LEU A 541 4.91 26.30 -32.31
N ILE A 542 5.15 25.38 -31.37
CA ILE A 542 6.35 25.35 -30.54
C ILE A 542 7.54 24.89 -31.38
N ASP A 543 8.60 25.71 -31.44
CA ASP A 543 9.83 25.39 -32.16
C ASP A 543 10.96 25.01 -31.19
N PHE A 544 11.36 23.73 -31.25
CA PHE A 544 12.57 23.25 -30.58
C PHE A 544 13.77 23.13 -31.51
N GLN A 545 13.62 23.38 -32.83
CA GLN A 545 14.74 23.23 -33.76
C GLN A 545 15.85 24.24 -33.51
N SER A 546 15.46 25.44 -33.07
CA SER A 546 16.32 26.56 -32.72
C SER A 546 16.88 26.51 -31.29
N TYR A 547 16.48 25.52 -30.47
CA TYR A 547 16.93 25.41 -29.09
C TYR A 547 18.44 25.19 -29.01
N LYS A 548 19.10 25.98 -28.16
CA LYS A 548 20.52 25.81 -27.79
C LYS A 548 20.66 26.07 -26.29
N ILE A 549 21.59 25.37 -25.66
CA ILE A 549 21.96 25.65 -24.27
C ILE A 549 22.49 27.09 -24.21
N SER A 550 21.91 27.91 -23.32
CA SER A 550 22.36 29.29 -23.12
C SER A 550 23.67 29.35 -22.35
N ASP A 551 24.46 30.40 -22.58
CA ASP A 551 25.69 30.66 -21.82
C ASP A 551 25.41 30.83 -20.32
N GLU A 552 24.24 31.36 -19.96
CA GLU A 552 23.79 31.48 -18.57
C GLU A 552 23.57 30.11 -17.91
N LEU A 553 22.95 29.16 -18.63
CA LEU A 553 22.78 27.80 -18.12
C LEU A 553 24.12 27.07 -18.02
N LEU A 554 25.02 27.25 -18.99
CA LEU A 554 26.38 26.71 -18.94
C LEU A 554 27.17 27.25 -17.74
N ALA A 555 27.08 28.56 -17.48
CA ALA A 555 27.72 29.18 -16.32
C ALA A 555 27.16 28.60 -15.01
N ARG A 556 25.84 28.44 -14.92
CA ARG A 556 25.17 27.82 -13.76
C ARG A 556 25.56 26.36 -13.55
N ILE A 557 25.63 25.57 -14.63
CA ILE A 557 26.10 24.20 -14.56
C ILE A 557 27.54 24.18 -14.04
N THR A 558 28.42 24.98 -14.65
CA THR A 558 29.85 25.01 -14.30
C THR A 558 30.10 25.47 -12.86
N SER A 559 29.39 26.49 -12.39
CA SER A 559 29.52 26.98 -11.01
C SER A 559 28.97 26.00 -9.97
N SER A 560 27.90 25.27 -10.31
CA SER A 560 27.34 24.24 -9.42
C SER A 560 28.26 23.01 -9.29
N LEU A 561 29.16 22.80 -10.24
CA LEU A 561 30.12 21.70 -10.25
C LEU A 561 31.43 22.03 -9.51
N SER A 562 31.68 23.29 -9.16
CA SER A 562 32.91 23.72 -8.46
C SER A 562 32.89 23.55 -6.94
N GLU A 563 31.74 23.24 -6.31
CA GLU A 563 31.61 23.13 -4.85
C GLU A 563 31.03 21.79 -4.34
N GLU A 564 30.60 20.86 -5.19
CA GLU A 564 29.99 19.60 -4.74
C GLU A 564 31.02 18.49 -4.46
N ASN A 565 31.73 18.57 -3.32
CA ASN A 565 32.01 17.34 -2.59
C ASN A 565 30.68 16.92 -1.96
N LYS A 566 29.99 15.96 -2.58
CA LYS A 566 28.68 15.47 -2.10
C LYS A 566 28.82 14.76 -0.75
N GLU A 567 28.75 15.52 0.35
CA GLU A 567 28.39 14.95 1.64
C GLU A 567 26.92 14.50 1.57
N GLN A 568 26.69 13.21 1.31
CA GLN A 568 25.37 12.63 1.50
C GLN A 568 25.17 12.34 2.99
N LYS A 569 24.15 12.96 3.58
CA LYS A 569 23.71 12.64 4.94
C LYS A 569 22.86 11.38 4.92
N ALA A 570 23.47 10.23 5.19
CA ALA A 570 22.73 9.00 5.44
C ALA A 570 22.20 8.98 6.87
N PHE A 571 21.13 8.23 7.09
CA PHE A 571 20.54 8.03 8.41
C PHE A 571 20.65 6.56 8.76
N THR A 572 21.23 6.26 9.90
CA THR A 572 21.28 4.89 10.42
C THR A 572 20.26 4.77 11.54
N VAL A 573 19.35 3.81 11.39
CA VAL A 573 18.42 3.39 12.44
C VAL A 573 19.08 2.25 13.19
N THR A 574 19.60 2.56 14.38
CA THR A 574 20.26 1.61 15.28
C THR A 574 19.37 1.32 16.48
N ILE A 575 19.74 0.30 17.25
CA ILE A 575 19.19 0.08 18.59
C ILE A 575 20.32 0.18 19.61
N ASP A 576 20.26 1.21 20.44
CA ASP A 576 21.26 1.51 21.47
C ASP A 576 21.31 0.43 22.56
N ASP A 577 22.34 0.52 23.43
CA ASP A 577 22.55 -0.40 24.55
C ASP A 577 21.39 -0.42 25.56
N LYS A 578 20.49 0.57 25.51
CA LYS A 578 19.27 0.66 26.33
C LYS A 578 18.03 0.16 25.59
N SER A 579 18.20 -0.55 24.47
CA SER A 579 17.13 -1.09 23.64
C SER A 579 16.18 -0.02 23.08
N GLN A 580 16.71 1.19 22.80
CA GLN A 580 15.95 2.29 22.19
C GLN A 580 16.45 2.54 20.77
N THR A 581 15.51 2.86 19.88
CA THR A 581 15.85 3.24 18.51
C THR A 581 16.62 4.56 18.53
N ALA A 582 17.86 4.55 18.05
CA ALA A 582 18.68 5.74 17.86
C ALA A 582 18.78 6.03 16.36
N ILE A 583 18.63 7.30 15.98
CA ILE A 583 18.90 7.75 14.62
C ILE A 583 20.23 8.50 14.68
N ALA A 584 21.25 7.97 13.99
CA ALA A 584 22.53 8.63 13.80
C ALA A 584 22.63 9.18 12.38
N GLU A 585 23.20 10.37 12.23
CA GLU A 585 23.58 10.90 10.91
C GLU A 585 24.98 10.38 10.55
N GLU A 586 25.10 9.75 9.38
CA GLU A 586 26.36 9.28 8.82
C GLU A 586 26.74 10.11 7.59
N LYS A 587 28.02 10.49 7.49
CA LYS A 587 28.56 11.15 6.30
C LYS A 587 29.08 10.09 5.32
N LEU A 588 28.45 10.00 4.15
CA LEU A 588 28.95 9.15 3.06
C LEU A 588 29.85 9.97 2.12
N GLU A 589 31.10 9.55 1.97
CA GLU A 589 31.98 9.97 0.86
C GLU A 589 31.66 9.11 -0.37
N SER A 590 31.00 9.69 -1.38
CA SER A 590 30.74 8.95 -2.63
C SER A 590 31.87 9.16 -3.65
N ARG A 591 32.54 8.08 -4.08
CA ARG A 591 33.44 8.08 -5.25
C ARG A 591 32.70 7.48 -6.46
N PHE A 592 31.88 8.28 -7.13
CA PHE A 592 31.17 7.83 -8.34
C PHE A 592 32.09 7.75 -9.56
N LYS A 593 32.09 6.64 -10.29
CA LYS A 593 32.47 6.60 -11.71
C LYS A 593 31.22 6.81 -12.55
N GLY A 594 30.95 8.06 -12.92
CA GLY A 594 29.78 8.39 -13.74
C GLY A 594 29.89 7.88 -15.18
N PHE A 595 28.75 7.73 -15.88
CA PHE A 595 28.68 7.38 -17.30
C PHE A 595 27.63 8.24 -18.02
N ILE A 596 27.94 8.68 -19.24
CA ILE A 596 27.08 9.53 -20.06
C ILE A 596 26.16 8.64 -20.92
N SER A 597 24.86 8.61 -20.62
CA SER A 597 23.88 7.86 -21.41
C SER A 597 23.09 8.79 -22.34
N LYS A 598 23.51 8.90 -23.60
CA LYS A 598 22.75 9.65 -24.63
C LYS A 598 21.30 9.16 -24.73
N GLY A 599 21.09 7.84 -24.62
CA GLY A 599 19.76 7.22 -24.67
C GLY A 599 18.83 7.74 -23.57
N TYR A 600 19.33 7.80 -22.33
CA TYR A 600 18.57 8.34 -21.20
C TYR A 600 18.24 9.83 -21.38
N MET A 601 19.25 10.65 -21.71
CA MET A 601 19.03 12.08 -21.90
C MET A 601 18.04 12.36 -23.03
N THR A 602 18.08 11.57 -24.11
CA THR A 602 17.09 11.63 -25.19
C THR A 602 15.68 11.32 -24.66
N ARG A 603 15.50 10.26 -23.86
CA ARG A 603 14.19 9.91 -23.26
C ARG A 603 13.66 11.05 -22.38
N ARG A 604 14.52 11.72 -21.60
CA ARG A 604 14.16 12.89 -20.78
C ARG A 604 13.77 14.08 -21.63
N PHE A 605 14.47 14.33 -22.73
CA PHE A 605 14.11 15.39 -23.68
C PHE A 605 12.79 15.09 -24.38
N SER A 606 12.49 13.81 -24.66
CA SER A 606 11.21 13.38 -25.20
C SER A 606 10.02 13.55 -24.24
N GLU A 607 10.24 13.90 -22.97
CA GLU A 607 9.16 14.36 -22.07
C GLU A 607 8.71 15.79 -22.39
N VAL A 608 9.51 16.53 -23.17
CA VAL A 608 9.27 17.93 -23.51
C VAL A 608 9.08 18.11 -25.02
N ILE A 609 9.85 17.36 -25.81
CA ILE A 609 9.90 17.41 -27.27
C ILE A 609 9.19 16.16 -27.83
N ASP A 610 7.99 16.33 -28.37
CA ASP A 610 7.16 15.23 -28.88
C ASP A 610 7.86 14.42 -30.01
N ASN A 611 8.65 15.09 -30.86
CA ASN A 611 9.40 14.43 -31.93
C ASN A 611 10.68 13.79 -31.39
N SER A 612 10.72 12.46 -31.29
CA SER A 612 11.86 11.71 -30.75
C SER A 612 13.15 11.88 -31.56
N PHE A 613 13.07 12.09 -32.87
CA PHE A 613 14.26 12.34 -33.70
C PHE A 613 14.84 13.72 -33.42
N LEU A 614 13.97 14.73 -33.26
CA LEU A 614 14.39 16.06 -32.86
C LEU A 614 14.98 16.05 -31.44
N ALA A 615 14.33 15.36 -30.50
CA ALA A 615 14.85 15.19 -29.14
C ALA A 615 16.23 14.54 -29.14
N ARG A 616 16.46 13.52 -29.99
CA ARG A 616 17.76 12.88 -30.15
C ARG A 616 18.80 13.81 -30.75
N ARG A 617 18.45 14.59 -31.77
CA ARG A 617 19.35 15.59 -32.37
C ARG A 617 19.78 16.64 -31.33
N ILE A 618 18.82 17.25 -30.63
CA ILE A 618 19.07 18.23 -29.57
C ILE A 618 19.90 17.60 -28.44
N CYS A 619 19.64 16.36 -28.07
CA CYS A 619 20.46 15.64 -27.08
C CYS A 619 21.90 15.46 -27.53
N ASN A 620 22.15 15.08 -28.79
CA ASN A 620 23.51 14.95 -29.30
C ASN A 620 24.25 16.30 -29.28
N GLU A 621 23.64 17.36 -29.81
CA GLU A 621 24.22 18.71 -29.83
C GLU A 621 24.51 19.24 -28.42
N THR A 622 23.59 18.96 -27.48
CA THR A 622 23.72 19.29 -26.05
C THR A 622 24.90 18.56 -25.42
N VAL A 623 25.00 17.23 -25.65
CA VAL A 623 26.09 16.40 -25.11
C VAL A 623 27.43 16.85 -25.66
N ASP A 624 27.51 17.15 -26.96
CA ASP A 624 28.76 17.62 -27.59
C ASP A 624 29.19 18.97 -26.99
N THR A 625 28.24 19.90 -26.80
CA THR A 625 28.50 21.19 -26.14
C THR A 625 28.96 21.02 -24.68
N LEU A 626 28.33 20.13 -23.92
CA LEU A 626 28.69 19.86 -22.52
C LEU A 626 30.04 19.17 -22.41
N MET A 627 30.38 18.24 -23.30
CA MET A 627 31.72 17.63 -23.35
C MET A 627 32.79 18.68 -23.62
N GLU A 628 32.54 19.62 -24.53
CA GLU A 628 33.48 20.70 -24.84
C GLU A 628 33.64 21.71 -23.67
N LYS A 629 32.54 22.14 -23.05
CA LYS A 629 32.55 23.23 -22.06
C LYS A 629 32.77 22.77 -20.62
N VAL A 630 32.28 21.60 -20.24
CA VAL A 630 32.34 21.06 -18.86
C VAL A 630 33.45 20.02 -18.71
N GLY A 631 33.81 19.33 -19.79
CA GLY A 631 34.76 18.22 -19.80
C GLY A 631 34.08 16.87 -19.52
N GLU A 632 34.54 15.83 -20.23
CA GLU A 632 33.92 14.50 -20.22
C GLU A 632 33.81 13.88 -18.83
N GLN A 633 34.88 13.95 -18.03
CA GLN A 633 34.91 13.34 -16.71
C GLN A 633 33.91 13.99 -15.75
N LYS A 634 33.91 15.32 -15.65
CA LYS A 634 32.96 16.07 -14.79
C LYS A 634 31.53 15.92 -15.27
N PHE A 635 31.31 15.91 -16.59
CA PHE A 635 29.98 15.67 -17.13
C PHE A 635 29.48 14.27 -16.78
N ALA A 636 30.32 13.24 -16.89
CA ALA A 636 29.98 11.88 -16.51
C ALA A 636 29.63 11.78 -15.01
N GLU A 637 30.47 12.34 -14.13
CA GLU A 637 30.28 12.35 -12.67
C GLU A 637 28.96 12.99 -12.24
N HIS A 638 28.51 14.04 -12.94
CA HIS A 638 27.28 14.77 -12.63
C HIS A 638 26.18 14.61 -13.69
N PHE A 639 26.22 13.53 -14.47
CA PHE A 639 25.38 13.36 -15.66
C PHE A 639 23.87 13.49 -15.39
N SER A 640 23.36 12.84 -14.33
CA SER A 640 21.93 12.91 -13.96
C SER A 640 21.51 14.33 -13.58
N TYR A 641 22.34 15.03 -12.81
CA TYR A 641 22.07 16.40 -12.36
C TYR A 641 22.04 17.37 -13.55
N ILE A 642 23.05 17.30 -14.41
CA ILE A 642 23.15 18.13 -15.62
C ILE A 642 21.98 17.83 -16.56
N THR A 643 21.63 16.56 -16.76
CA THR A 643 20.46 16.15 -17.54
C THR A 643 19.18 16.74 -16.98
N SER A 644 19.01 16.76 -15.65
CA SER A 644 17.86 17.38 -14.99
C SER A 644 17.81 18.90 -15.22
N LEU A 645 18.94 19.60 -15.10
CA LEU A 645 19.02 21.05 -15.35
C LEU A 645 18.66 21.40 -16.79
N VAL A 646 19.23 20.70 -17.77
CA VAL A 646 18.92 20.96 -19.19
C VAL A 646 17.47 20.61 -19.51
N THR A 647 16.94 19.51 -18.96
CA THR A 647 15.52 19.17 -19.14
C THR A 647 14.60 20.22 -18.53
N LYS A 648 15.00 20.84 -17.41
CA LYS A 648 14.25 21.94 -16.79
C LYS A 648 14.28 23.19 -17.68
N ASP A 649 15.43 23.54 -18.23
CA ASP A 649 15.56 24.67 -19.16
C ASP A 649 14.74 24.47 -20.45
N LEU A 650 14.73 23.26 -21.00
CA LEU A 650 13.83 22.89 -22.11
C LEU A 650 12.35 23.13 -21.76
N LYS A 651 11.93 22.77 -20.54
CA LYS A 651 10.54 23.02 -20.08
C LYS A 651 10.27 24.52 -19.95
N GLU A 652 11.19 25.29 -19.38
CA GLU A 652 11.06 26.74 -19.26
C GLU A 652 11.01 27.43 -20.62
N ASN A 653 11.82 26.98 -21.59
CA ASN A 653 11.78 27.44 -22.97
C ASN A 653 10.42 27.16 -23.62
N ARG A 654 9.89 25.93 -23.46
CA ARG A 654 8.55 25.57 -23.94
C ARG A 654 7.48 26.47 -23.35
N GLN A 655 7.49 26.66 -22.03
CA GLN A 655 6.50 27.48 -21.33
C GLN A 655 6.50 28.94 -21.79
N LYS A 656 7.68 29.52 -22.08
CA LYS A 656 7.79 30.87 -22.66
C LYS A 656 7.14 30.94 -24.04
N GLN A 657 7.43 29.99 -24.93
CA GLN A 657 6.81 29.93 -26.25
C GLN A 657 5.29 29.75 -26.18
N GLU A 658 4.81 28.86 -25.30
CA GLU A 658 3.37 28.64 -25.07
C GLU A 658 2.66 29.96 -24.70
N GLU A 659 3.22 30.74 -23.77
CA GLU A 659 2.70 32.05 -23.36
C GLU A 659 2.71 33.05 -24.53
N GLU A 660 3.83 33.16 -25.25
CA GLU A 660 3.96 34.08 -26.39
C GLU A 660 2.96 33.78 -27.51
N ILE A 661 2.79 32.51 -27.88
CA ILE A 661 1.83 32.09 -28.92
C ILE A 661 0.41 32.47 -28.52
N PHE A 662 0.02 32.19 -27.27
CA PHE A 662 -1.31 32.51 -26.76
C PHE A 662 -1.59 34.01 -26.76
N LEU A 663 -0.65 34.81 -26.24
CA LEU A 663 -0.77 36.27 -26.21
C LEU A 663 -0.80 36.87 -27.63
N ASN A 664 -0.07 36.28 -28.58
CA ASN A 664 -0.12 36.69 -29.98
C ASN A 664 -1.51 36.42 -30.62
N HIS A 665 -2.15 35.29 -30.31
CA HIS A 665 -3.53 35.05 -30.76
C HIS A 665 -4.51 36.07 -30.19
N LEU A 666 -4.36 36.44 -28.90
CA LEU A 666 -5.18 37.51 -28.28
C LEU A 666 -4.93 38.87 -28.93
N LYS A 667 -3.67 39.23 -29.17
CA LYS A 667 -3.28 40.53 -29.75
C LYS A 667 -3.81 40.70 -31.18
N ASN A 668 -3.89 39.61 -31.94
CA ASN A 668 -4.36 39.61 -33.32
C ASN A 668 -5.88 39.39 -33.45
N ASP A 669 -6.63 39.41 -32.33
CA ASP A 669 -8.07 39.12 -32.28
C ASP A 669 -8.46 37.75 -32.90
N ASN A 670 -7.55 36.78 -32.87
CA ASN A 670 -7.83 35.40 -33.28
C ASN A 670 -8.39 34.57 -32.12
N LEU A 671 -8.19 35.04 -30.89
CA LEU A 671 -8.65 34.44 -29.65
C LEU A 671 -9.43 35.47 -28.84
N GLU A 672 -10.59 35.06 -28.33
CA GLU A 672 -11.48 35.92 -27.55
C GLU A 672 -11.93 35.20 -26.28
N LEU A 673 -12.12 35.97 -25.19
CA LEU A 673 -12.77 35.48 -23.99
C LEU A 673 -14.28 35.69 -24.14
N ALA A 674 -15.06 34.61 -24.08
CA ALA A 674 -16.49 34.69 -24.33
C ALA A 674 -17.34 33.84 -23.40
N VAL A 675 -18.57 34.28 -23.18
CA VAL A 675 -19.68 33.46 -22.64
C VAL A 675 -20.62 33.09 -23.78
N SER A 676 -21.12 31.85 -23.76
CA SER A 676 -22.06 31.40 -24.79
C SER A 676 -23.04 30.38 -24.23
N ASP A 677 -24.27 30.45 -24.72
CA ASP A 677 -25.34 29.48 -24.47
C ASP A 677 -25.28 28.25 -25.39
N ASP A 678 -24.51 28.33 -26.49
CA ASP A 678 -24.28 27.22 -27.40
C ASP A 678 -23.46 26.13 -26.69
N LYS A 679 -24.06 24.98 -26.44
CA LYS A 679 -23.45 23.83 -25.75
C LYS A 679 -22.18 23.31 -26.44
N SER A 680 -21.99 23.56 -27.73
CA SER A 680 -20.82 23.09 -28.48
C SER A 680 -19.56 23.90 -28.17
N ILE A 681 -19.71 25.19 -27.81
CA ILE A 681 -18.59 26.11 -27.58
C ILE A 681 -18.58 26.72 -26.18
N GLY A 682 -19.72 27.00 -25.57
CA GLY A 682 -19.88 27.58 -24.24
C GLY A 682 -19.85 26.56 -23.11
N TYR A 683 -19.76 27.04 -21.87
CA TYR A 683 -19.83 26.21 -20.65
C TYR A 683 -20.98 26.70 -19.77
N ARG A 684 -21.79 25.77 -19.27
CA ARG A 684 -22.85 26.02 -18.29
C ARG A 684 -22.58 25.24 -17.01
N ILE A 685 -22.79 25.88 -15.86
CA ILE A 685 -22.69 25.22 -14.54
C ILE A 685 -23.64 24.00 -14.50
N PRO A 686 -23.17 22.83 -14.00
CA PRO A 686 -24.01 21.65 -13.81
C PRO A 686 -25.23 21.95 -12.93
N THR A 687 -26.39 21.39 -13.27
CA THR A 687 -27.61 21.56 -12.46
C THR A 687 -27.63 20.68 -11.22
N THR A 688 -26.78 19.66 -11.20
CA THR A 688 -26.70 18.63 -10.15
C THR A 688 -25.25 18.26 -9.85
N ASP A 689 -25.00 17.85 -8.61
CA ASP A 689 -23.72 17.34 -8.11
C ASP A 689 -23.95 16.06 -7.26
N THR A 690 -22.91 15.28 -7.02
CA THR A 690 -22.91 14.08 -6.18
C THR A 690 -21.86 14.23 -5.09
N ILE A 691 -22.30 14.31 -3.83
CA ILE A 691 -21.47 14.58 -2.64
C ILE A 691 -21.41 13.37 -1.71
N THR A 692 -20.35 13.21 -0.90
CA THR A 692 -20.33 12.18 0.16
C THR A 692 -21.19 12.61 1.36
N THR A 693 -22.03 11.72 1.89
CA THR A 693 -22.85 11.96 3.08
C THR A 693 -21.98 12.05 4.31
N THR A 694 -22.13 13.14 5.06
CA THR A 694 -21.48 13.37 6.34
C THR A 694 -22.54 13.56 7.42
N SER A 695 -22.24 13.12 8.65
CA SER A 695 -23.10 13.30 9.83
C SER A 695 -23.13 14.74 10.35
N ILE A 696 -22.35 15.65 9.76
CA ILE A 696 -22.31 17.08 10.11
C ILE A 696 -23.27 17.85 9.18
N PRO A 697 -24.27 18.57 9.73
CA PRO A 697 -25.16 19.41 8.92
C PRO A 697 -24.41 20.58 8.28
N ASN A 698 -24.69 20.85 7.01
CA ASN A 698 -24.16 21.99 6.28
C ASN A 698 -24.73 23.31 6.83
N THR A 699 -23.85 24.22 7.24
CA THR A 699 -24.20 25.54 7.78
C THR A 699 -24.15 26.66 6.74
N TYR A 700 -23.72 26.38 5.50
CA TYR A 700 -23.61 27.37 4.43
C TYR A 700 -24.95 27.58 3.72
N THR A 701 -25.57 28.74 3.96
CA THR A 701 -26.88 29.14 3.43
C THR A 701 -26.79 29.71 2.01
N LYS A 702 -25.71 30.40 1.66
CA LYS A 702 -25.51 31.02 0.33
C LYS A 702 -24.83 30.08 -0.69
N ASN A 703 -24.72 28.79 -0.38
CA ASN A 703 -24.26 27.82 -1.37
C ASN A 703 -25.29 27.67 -2.51
N LEU A 704 -24.83 27.65 -3.76
CA LEU A 704 -25.67 27.52 -4.95
C LEU A 704 -26.44 26.20 -4.99
N TYR A 705 -25.84 25.10 -4.52
CA TYR A 705 -26.45 23.79 -4.45
C TYR A 705 -27.13 23.58 -3.09
N SER A 706 -28.07 22.64 -3.03
CA SER A 706 -28.83 22.32 -1.82
C SER A 706 -27.95 21.85 -0.65
N ASP A 707 -26.74 21.38 -0.92
CA ASP A 707 -25.81 20.87 0.09
C ASP A 707 -24.36 20.92 -0.42
N VAL A 708 -23.36 20.89 0.48
CA VAL A 708 -21.94 20.93 0.12
C VAL A 708 -21.09 20.02 1.01
N GLU A 709 -20.10 19.37 0.40
CA GLU A 709 -19.18 18.46 1.08
C GLU A 709 -18.03 19.21 1.75
N VAL A 710 -18.23 19.56 3.02
CA VAL A 710 -17.27 20.36 3.82
C VAL A 710 -16.06 19.54 4.27
N THR A 711 -16.21 18.23 4.45
CA THR A 711 -15.14 17.35 4.97
C THR A 711 -13.94 17.25 4.03
N THR A 712 -14.15 17.37 2.72
CA THR A 712 -13.08 17.33 1.71
C THR A 712 -12.45 18.70 1.43
N MET A 713 -12.90 19.76 2.12
CA MET A 713 -12.26 21.07 2.05
C MET A 713 -11.04 21.12 2.98
N ASN A 714 -9.91 21.60 2.46
CA ASN A 714 -8.76 21.90 3.28
C ASN A 714 -9.01 23.17 4.15
N GLY A 715 -8.06 23.50 5.03
CA GLY A 715 -8.20 24.64 5.95
C GLY A 715 -8.44 25.98 5.24
N LEU A 716 -7.69 26.24 4.16
CA LEU A 716 -7.80 27.46 3.36
C LEU A 716 -9.14 27.54 2.61
N GLU A 717 -9.58 26.45 1.98
CA GLU A 717 -10.88 26.36 1.31
C GLU A 717 -12.03 26.65 2.29
N LYS A 718 -11.96 26.11 3.52
CA LYS A 718 -12.93 26.40 4.59
C LYS A 718 -12.91 27.88 5.00
N SER A 719 -11.72 28.48 5.08
CA SER A 719 -11.54 29.92 5.35
C SER A 719 -12.22 30.76 4.27
N VAL A 720 -11.91 30.52 2.99
CA VAL A 720 -12.48 31.21 1.82
C VAL A 720 -14.00 31.07 1.78
N ALA A 721 -14.53 29.85 1.90
CA ALA A 721 -15.97 29.59 1.94
C ALA A 721 -16.67 30.36 3.07
N SER A 722 -16.08 30.37 4.26
CA SER A 722 -16.63 31.07 5.42
C SER A 722 -16.58 32.59 5.27
N ILE A 723 -15.54 33.14 4.64
CA ILE A 723 -15.45 34.58 4.35
C ILE A 723 -16.51 34.98 3.33
N LEU A 724 -16.65 34.21 2.24
CA LEU A 724 -17.68 34.42 1.22
C LEU A 724 -19.08 34.43 1.85
N GLU A 725 -19.43 33.40 2.61
CA GLU A 725 -20.74 33.24 3.26
C GLU A 725 -21.16 34.51 4.05
N ASN A 726 -20.19 35.14 4.72
CA ASN A 726 -20.42 36.30 5.59
C ASN A 726 -20.50 37.65 4.84
N GLN A 727 -20.32 37.70 3.52
CA GLN A 727 -20.40 38.96 2.76
C GLN A 727 -21.85 39.35 2.46
N THR A 728 -22.21 40.61 2.71
CA THR A 728 -23.58 41.13 2.52
C THR A 728 -23.99 41.19 1.04
N LYS A 729 -23.06 41.57 0.16
CA LYS A 729 -23.27 41.62 -1.29
C LYS A 729 -23.07 40.28 -2.01
N LEU A 730 -22.82 39.18 -1.30
CA LEU A 730 -22.76 37.87 -1.94
C LEU A 730 -24.18 37.34 -2.16
N LEU A 731 -24.46 36.95 -3.40
CA LEU A 731 -25.71 36.31 -3.81
C LEU A 731 -25.63 34.78 -3.61
N TRP A 732 -24.66 34.14 -4.25
CA TRP A 732 -24.40 32.70 -4.12
C TRP A 732 -22.92 32.38 -4.36
N TRP A 733 -22.49 31.22 -3.89
CA TRP A 733 -21.17 30.66 -4.21
C TRP A 733 -21.24 29.14 -4.36
N PHE A 734 -20.29 28.54 -5.06
CA PHE A 734 -20.07 27.09 -5.00
C PHE A 734 -18.61 26.72 -5.15
N ARG A 735 -18.24 25.57 -4.58
CA ARG A 735 -16.93 24.95 -4.79
C ARG A 735 -16.94 24.17 -6.09
N ASN A 736 -16.05 24.51 -7.00
CA ASN A 736 -15.88 23.84 -8.27
C ASN A 736 -15.07 22.55 -8.07
N ARG A 737 -15.55 21.42 -8.59
CA ARG A 737 -14.94 20.10 -8.33
C ARG A 737 -14.00 19.65 -9.43
N VAL A 738 -13.17 18.67 -9.11
CA VAL A 738 -12.32 17.99 -10.09
C VAL A 738 -13.14 16.91 -10.80
N GLY A 739 -13.62 17.20 -12.01
CA GLY A 739 -14.35 16.23 -12.84
C GLY A 739 -14.56 16.71 -14.28
N LYS A 740 -14.98 15.80 -15.18
CA LYS A 740 -15.16 16.10 -16.62
C LYS A 740 -16.26 17.15 -16.89
N ASN A 741 -17.26 17.21 -16.02
CA ASN A 741 -18.43 18.09 -16.16
C ASN A 741 -18.28 19.44 -15.44
N TRP A 742 -17.20 19.63 -14.69
CA TRP A 742 -16.95 20.83 -13.90
C TRP A 742 -16.11 21.86 -14.65
N TYR A 743 -16.10 23.08 -14.13
CA TYR A 743 -15.54 24.21 -14.85
C TYR A 743 -14.03 24.08 -14.90
N ALA A 744 -13.49 24.19 -16.11
CA ALA A 744 -12.07 24.17 -16.34
C ALA A 744 -11.77 25.04 -17.56
N ILE A 745 -10.81 25.94 -17.42
CA ILE A 745 -10.39 26.84 -18.49
C ILE A 745 -9.00 26.45 -18.98
N GLN A 746 -8.85 26.35 -20.30
CA GLN A 746 -7.58 26.05 -20.94
C GLN A 746 -6.80 27.35 -21.11
N GLY A 747 -5.81 27.60 -20.24
CA GLY A 747 -4.80 28.63 -20.51
C GLY A 747 -3.78 28.12 -21.54
N TRP A 748 -2.60 28.73 -21.60
CA TRP A 748 -1.57 28.34 -22.57
C TRP A 748 -0.79 27.06 -22.25
N HIS A 749 -0.89 26.50 -21.04
CA HIS A 749 -0.33 25.17 -20.75
C HIS A 749 -1.27 24.04 -21.14
N GLU A 750 -0.73 22.82 -21.30
CA GLU A 750 -1.49 21.61 -21.65
C GLU A 750 -2.62 21.29 -20.66
N HIS A 751 -2.39 21.49 -19.36
CA HIS A 751 -3.38 21.21 -18.32
C HIS A 751 -4.31 22.41 -18.08
N LYS A 752 -5.61 22.14 -18.02
CA LYS A 752 -6.64 23.14 -17.72
C LYS A 752 -6.58 23.59 -16.27
N ILE A 753 -6.74 24.90 -16.06
CA ILE A 753 -6.92 25.51 -14.76
C ILE A 753 -8.32 25.18 -14.26
N ARG A 754 -8.41 24.72 -13.01
CA ARG A 754 -9.66 24.42 -12.32
C ARG A 754 -9.73 25.29 -11.08
N PRO A 755 -10.36 26.47 -11.18
CA PRO A 755 -10.60 27.35 -10.04
C PRO A 755 -11.29 26.61 -8.91
N ASP A 756 -11.03 26.96 -7.67
CA ASP A 756 -11.60 26.30 -6.50
C ASP A 756 -13.04 26.76 -6.24
N PHE A 757 -13.34 28.04 -6.45
CA PHE A 757 -14.66 28.63 -6.17
C PHE A 757 -15.17 29.51 -7.31
N ILE A 758 -16.48 29.56 -7.42
CA ILE A 758 -17.21 30.54 -8.23
C ILE A 758 -18.20 31.26 -7.31
N ALA A 759 -18.23 32.59 -7.33
CA ALA A 759 -19.05 33.41 -6.45
C ALA A 759 -19.75 34.54 -7.24
N ALA A 760 -21.01 34.83 -6.92
CA ALA A 760 -21.77 35.90 -7.56
C ALA A 760 -21.98 37.07 -6.60
N LYS A 761 -21.53 38.26 -6.99
CA LYS A 761 -21.83 39.51 -6.30
C LYS A 761 -23.12 40.11 -6.84
N LYS A 762 -23.98 40.60 -5.95
CA LYS A 762 -25.23 41.29 -6.30
C LYS A 762 -25.15 42.81 -6.10
N LYS A 763 -25.96 43.52 -6.89
CA LYS A 763 -26.33 44.92 -6.66
C LYS A 763 -27.45 45.03 -5.62
N ASP A 764 -27.82 46.26 -5.28
CA ASP A 764 -28.89 46.55 -4.30
C ASP A 764 -30.28 46.07 -4.74
N ASP A 765 -30.50 45.87 -6.04
CA ASP A 765 -31.74 45.34 -6.64
C ASP A 765 -31.74 43.81 -6.79
N ASP A 766 -30.80 43.12 -6.13
CA ASP A 766 -30.57 41.67 -6.21
C ASP A 766 -30.22 41.15 -7.63
N THR A 767 -29.88 42.02 -8.60
CA THR A 767 -29.31 41.61 -9.90
C THR A 767 -27.81 41.33 -9.77
N ILE A 768 -27.26 40.51 -10.67
CA ILE A 768 -25.84 40.14 -10.64
C ILE A 768 -24.98 41.32 -11.13
N GLU A 769 -24.00 41.70 -10.31
CA GLU A 769 -22.99 42.72 -10.63
C GLU A 769 -21.80 42.08 -11.37
N VAL A 770 -21.27 41.00 -10.81
CA VAL A 770 -20.09 40.30 -11.32
C VAL A 770 -20.03 38.87 -10.79
N ILE A 771 -19.55 37.95 -11.61
CA ILE A 771 -19.17 36.60 -11.21
C ILE A 771 -17.66 36.57 -10.98
N TYR A 772 -17.23 36.10 -9.82
CA TYR A 772 -15.84 35.87 -9.47
C TYR A 772 -15.47 34.42 -9.66
N ILE A 773 -14.37 34.20 -10.38
CA ILE A 773 -13.65 32.93 -10.49
C ILE A 773 -12.46 33.01 -9.55
N ILE A 774 -12.40 32.11 -8.56
CA ILE A 774 -11.44 32.21 -7.46
C ILE A 774 -10.60 30.94 -7.39
N GLU A 775 -9.28 31.08 -7.50
CA GLU A 775 -8.30 30.04 -7.14
C GLU A 775 -7.68 30.39 -5.79
N SER A 776 -7.67 29.46 -4.84
CA SER A 776 -7.01 29.61 -3.55
C SER A 776 -5.67 28.88 -3.54
N LYS A 777 -4.63 29.50 -2.96
CA LYS A 777 -3.29 28.91 -2.87
C LYS A 777 -2.65 29.15 -1.50
N GLY A 778 -2.09 28.08 -0.93
CA GLY A 778 -1.36 28.14 0.34
C GLY A 778 -0.08 28.97 0.25
N GLU A 779 0.33 29.58 1.36
CA GLU A 779 1.44 30.53 1.43
C GLU A 779 2.77 29.92 0.93
N HIS A 780 3.01 28.65 1.26
CA HIS A 780 4.23 27.92 0.89
C HIS A 780 4.34 27.64 -0.63
N LEU A 781 3.25 27.86 -1.38
CA LEU A 781 3.18 27.69 -2.83
C LEU A 781 3.19 29.04 -3.57
N ALA A 782 3.22 30.16 -2.84
CA ALA A 782 3.38 31.49 -3.42
C ALA A 782 4.72 31.58 -4.14
N GLY A 783 4.71 31.98 -5.41
CA GLY A 783 5.91 32.05 -6.26
C GLY A 783 6.30 30.75 -6.97
N ASN A 784 5.58 29.64 -6.77
CA ASN A 784 5.77 28.45 -7.61
C ASN A 784 5.40 28.78 -9.09
N PRO A 785 6.14 28.28 -10.09
CA PRO A 785 5.81 28.46 -11.51
C PRO A 785 4.34 28.19 -11.88
N ASP A 786 3.68 27.17 -11.33
CA ASP A 786 2.25 26.88 -11.60
C ASP A 786 1.33 27.99 -11.07
N THR A 787 1.60 28.49 -9.86
CA THR A 787 0.87 29.59 -9.23
C THR A 787 1.01 30.87 -10.05
N ILE A 788 2.23 31.18 -10.51
CA ILE A 788 2.51 32.35 -11.35
C ILE A 788 1.76 32.24 -12.69
N TYR A 789 1.79 31.07 -13.33
CA TYR A 789 1.05 30.81 -14.56
C TYR A 789 -0.45 31.05 -14.39
N LYS A 790 -1.06 30.43 -13.38
CA LYS A 790 -2.51 30.58 -13.11
C LYS A 790 -2.89 32.04 -12.88
N LYS A 791 -2.08 32.75 -12.09
CA LYS A 791 -2.26 34.18 -11.84
C LYS A 791 -2.25 34.97 -13.15
N LYS A 792 -1.25 34.78 -14.02
CA LYS A 792 -1.17 35.48 -15.31
C LYS A 792 -2.40 35.23 -16.19
N VAL A 793 -2.90 33.99 -16.27
CA VAL A 793 -4.11 33.69 -17.06
C VAL A 793 -5.34 34.38 -16.48
N MET A 794 -5.51 34.36 -15.16
CA MET A 794 -6.64 35.00 -14.47
C MET A 794 -6.59 36.53 -14.56
N ASP A 795 -5.40 37.12 -14.41
CA ASP A 795 -5.17 38.56 -14.59
C ASP A 795 -5.55 38.99 -16.00
N GLU A 796 -5.20 38.19 -17.02
CA GLU A 796 -5.54 38.46 -18.41
C GLU A 796 -7.06 38.39 -18.66
N MET A 797 -7.77 37.42 -18.07
CA MET A 797 -9.23 37.36 -18.13
C MET A 797 -9.88 38.62 -17.53
N THR A 798 -9.43 39.02 -16.34
CA THR A 798 -9.92 40.20 -15.64
C THR A 798 -9.60 41.49 -16.41
N ARG A 799 -8.40 41.57 -17.04
CA ARG A 799 -8.00 42.68 -17.89
C ARG A 799 -8.91 42.83 -19.11
N LEU A 800 -9.25 41.72 -19.79
CA LEU A 800 -10.16 41.73 -20.93
C LEU A 800 -11.57 42.21 -20.54
N LYS A 801 -12.10 41.73 -19.41
CA LYS A 801 -13.38 42.22 -18.87
C LYS A 801 -13.34 43.72 -18.57
N LYS A 802 -12.33 44.20 -17.84
CA LYS A 802 -12.20 45.63 -17.47
C LYS A 802 -12.07 46.55 -18.69
N ASN A 803 -11.52 46.05 -19.79
CA ASN A 803 -11.41 46.77 -21.05
C ASN A 803 -12.63 46.60 -21.98
N GLY A 804 -13.70 45.93 -21.54
CA GLY A 804 -14.91 45.71 -22.35
C GLY A 804 -14.68 44.79 -23.55
N LYS A 805 -13.68 43.90 -23.49
CA LYS A 805 -13.30 42.97 -24.57
C LYS A 805 -13.85 41.54 -24.38
N MET A 806 -14.67 41.31 -23.36
CA MET A 806 -15.35 40.04 -23.18
C MET A 806 -16.63 40.02 -24.03
N VAL A 807 -16.88 38.92 -24.74
CA VAL A 807 -17.97 38.84 -25.72
C VAL A 807 -19.06 37.86 -25.28
N ALA A 808 -20.33 38.23 -25.45
CA ALA A 808 -21.46 37.34 -25.25
C ALA A 808 -22.00 36.82 -26.59
N TYR A 809 -22.07 35.49 -26.74
CA TYR A 809 -22.65 34.82 -27.91
C TYR A 809 -23.93 34.07 -27.51
N GLN A 810 -25.08 34.69 -27.79
CA GLN A 810 -26.40 34.16 -27.49
C GLN A 810 -27.07 33.64 -28.77
N THR A 811 -27.52 32.39 -28.75
CA THR A 811 -28.03 31.65 -29.93
C THR A 811 -29.34 30.91 -29.68
N GLN A 812 -29.62 30.52 -28.44
CA GLN A 812 -30.74 29.64 -28.07
C GLN A 812 -31.54 30.11 -26.84
N PHE A 813 -31.03 31.09 -26.08
CA PHE A 813 -31.63 31.50 -24.81
C PHE A 813 -32.74 32.55 -24.99
N ASP A 814 -33.98 32.21 -24.57
CA ASP A 814 -35.19 33.02 -24.80
C ASP A 814 -35.45 34.13 -23.75
N PHE A 815 -34.70 34.20 -22.64
CA PHE A 815 -34.92 35.16 -21.57
C PHE A 815 -33.64 35.87 -21.10
N GLY A 816 -33.54 37.19 -21.35
CA GLY A 816 -32.45 38.06 -20.84
C GLY A 816 -31.14 37.97 -21.62
N THR A 817 -30.20 38.86 -21.30
CA THR A 817 -28.84 38.89 -21.86
C THR A 817 -27.89 38.06 -20.99
N LEU A 818 -27.05 37.22 -21.60
CA LEU A 818 -26.01 36.47 -20.88
C LEU A 818 -25.11 37.39 -20.04
N ASN A 819 -24.73 36.95 -18.84
CA ASN A 819 -23.83 37.73 -17.99
C ASN A 819 -22.40 37.75 -18.57
N GLU A 820 -21.96 38.91 -19.02
CA GLU A 820 -20.59 39.15 -19.49
C GLU A 820 -19.66 39.75 -18.41
N SER A 821 -20.19 40.04 -17.21
CA SER A 821 -19.39 40.57 -16.10
C SER A 821 -18.77 39.42 -15.30
N VAL A 822 -17.55 39.02 -15.69
CA VAL A 822 -16.79 37.96 -15.01
C VAL A 822 -15.36 38.40 -14.75
N GLU A 823 -14.89 38.21 -13.52
CA GLU A 823 -13.51 38.49 -13.11
C GLU A 823 -12.88 37.24 -12.49
N ALA A 824 -11.59 37.04 -12.69
CA ALA A 824 -10.83 35.92 -12.16
C ALA A 824 -9.68 36.39 -11.28
N TYR A 825 -9.54 35.80 -10.09
CA TYR A 825 -8.54 36.17 -9.10
C TYR A 825 -7.92 34.94 -8.45
N LEU A 826 -6.61 35.04 -8.20
CA LEU A 826 -5.87 34.11 -7.36
C LEU A 826 -5.70 34.72 -5.97
N ILE A 827 -6.11 33.99 -4.94
CA ILE A 827 -6.12 34.43 -3.55
C ILE A 827 -5.09 33.63 -2.76
N GLU A 828 -4.19 34.34 -2.10
CA GLU A 828 -3.14 33.77 -1.27
C GLU A 828 -3.62 33.59 0.19
N GLU A 829 -3.24 32.49 0.80
CA GLU A 829 -3.44 32.23 2.22
C GLU A 829 -2.84 33.36 3.09
N LYS A 830 -3.56 33.71 4.16
CA LYS A 830 -3.39 34.89 5.04
C LYS A 830 -3.82 36.23 4.43
N LYS A 831 -4.07 36.32 3.12
CA LYS A 831 -4.62 37.51 2.47
C LYS A 831 -6.08 37.38 2.08
N GLU A 832 -6.67 36.19 2.26
CA GLU A 832 -8.02 35.90 1.77
C GLU A 832 -9.08 36.83 2.38
N GLN A 833 -8.92 37.22 3.64
CA GLN A 833 -9.88 38.09 4.31
C GLN A 833 -9.84 39.52 3.76
N GLU A 834 -8.65 40.05 3.46
CA GLU A 834 -8.50 41.39 2.90
C GLU A 834 -8.96 41.42 1.44
N GLU A 835 -8.50 40.47 0.62
CA GLU A 835 -8.79 40.41 -0.80
C GLU A 835 -10.27 40.13 -1.09
N LEU A 836 -10.88 39.16 -0.41
CA LEU A 836 -12.30 38.87 -0.61
C LEU A 836 -13.21 40.01 -0.14
N LYS A 837 -12.88 40.66 0.99
CA LYS A 837 -13.61 41.85 1.44
C LYS A 837 -13.49 42.98 0.42
N ARG A 838 -12.29 43.18 -0.16
CA ARG A 838 -12.09 44.18 -1.21
C ARG A 838 -12.92 43.91 -2.46
N LEU A 839 -13.05 42.65 -2.86
CA LEU A 839 -13.88 42.25 -4.02
C LEU A 839 -15.39 42.37 -3.73
N MET A 840 -15.80 42.17 -2.47
CA MET A 840 -17.21 42.07 -2.08
C MET A 840 -17.79 43.35 -1.46
N ASN A 841 -16.96 44.34 -1.13
CA ASN A 841 -17.38 45.72 -0.88
C ASN A 841 -17.74 46.42 -2.19
#